data_AF-A0A3R6FN72-F1
#
_entry.id   AF-A0A3R6FN72-F1
#
_cell.length_a   1.000
_cell.length_b   1.000
_cell.length_c   1.000
_cell.angle_alpha   90.00
_cell.angle_beta   90.00
_cell.angle_gamma   90.00
#
_symmetry.space_group_name_H-M   'P 1'
#
loop_
_entity.id
_entity.type
_entity.pdbx_description
1 polymer ?
#
loop_
_entity_poly.entity_id
_entity_poly.type
_entity_poly.pdbx_seq_one_letter_code
_entity_poly.pdbx_strand_id
1 'polypeptide(L)'
;MNYYLYCLRRFARLILLLWIVFRIAPLAAQDRAARLDFQVRKATLDTFVRQLEDSTGFSFIYGEKVQLRQPVTLDVRQKTIEEILQYAFGQEAITFKISGTHILLGERPVSRKYTVSGYITDSISSETLIGANILESSCHAGTSTNPFGFYSLTLPEGETGLFFSYLGYETKHCRFLLSRDTVMNIRLQTNNQLSEIIVLSDKKETGIRATGMGTLDIPMTQIKNTPAILGEADILKTIQLMPGVQAGTEGFSGLYVRGGGPDQNLILLDGIPIYNADHMLGVFSIFTPEAMKKVTLFKGSFPARYGGRLSSIVDIRTNDGDMQNYHGTVSIGLLTSKLHFEGPILKDKTSFCLTGRRTYLDLVARPFLPEDKKFNYYFYDINAKVNHKFSDRSRLFLSFYKGKDHYDYKQDKEYDAYSNGSRMYFYNSRIDFNWGNTIAAGRWNYVFNSKLFSNTTVAYNHYQMSMADTYRKDIIEADKNGDPITDRGESYVYNSDYRSGIHDWSFHTDFDYMPVPDHHVKFGVSYLYHTFRPEVTTSRVKEAVDGQTAQDTVYNDSSNSYLHGHEFSFYAEDNADISDRLSLNVGIHLSLFSTQGKGYLSAQPRLSARYRFHDGFAAKASFTQMEQYVHLLSSSPISLPTDLWVPVTKNIRPMRSYQYAVGGYYTGVEGWEFSLESYYKDMRNVLEYQDGATFFGSSGGWQEKVEMGRGRSFGLEILAQKTIGKTTGWLGYTIAKSDRQFKDGTVNNGERFPYKYDRRHNINLCVNHTFSKKTDIGITWIFNTGGTATVAEQRTGTASGNLIDYISRRNNYRLPVSHRLNLSINFHKKLRHGMQTWNISVYNAYNAMTPNLIYKEEEYIGVEHIKPDGSHETTWKRKTRLIKQTLLPCVPSITYTYRF
;
A
#
# COMPACT_ATOMS: atom_id res chain seq x y z
N MET A 1 3.82 -34.73 -18.80
CA MET A 1 3.19 -35.17 -17.53
C MET A 1 3.93 -36.33 -16.85
N ASN A 2 4.55 -37.26 -17.59
CA ASN A 2 5.23 -38.44 -17.02
C ASN A 2 6.59 -38.17 -16.34
N TYR A 3 7.32 -37.11 -16.69
CA TYR A 3 8.64 -36.84 -16.09
C TYR A 3 8.55 -36.27 -14.65
N TYR A 4 7.52 -35.47 -14.36
CA TYR A 4 7.27 -34.94 -13.02
C TYR A 4 6.76 -36.02 -12.06
N LEU A 5 5.92 -36.95 -12.53
CA LEU A 5 5.52 -38.12 -11.73
C LEU A 5 6.71 -39.06 -11.42
N TYR A 6 7.69 -39.14 -12.34
CA TYR A 6 8.88 -39.95 -12.16
C TYR A 6 9.83 -39.36 -11.11
N CYS A 7 10.03 -38.04 -11.11
CA CYS A 7 10.80 -37.34 -10.07
C CYS A 7 10.09 -37.35 -8.71
N LEU A 8 8.76 -37.19 -8.68
CA LEU A 8 7.99 -37.24 -7.42
C LEU A 8 8.01 -38.65 -6.79
N ARG A 9 7.97 -39.71 -7.61
CA ARG A 9 8.13 -41.09 -7.13
C ARG A 9 9.53 -41.39 -6.63
N ARG A 10 10.58 -40.80 -7.22
CA ARG A 10 11.96 -40.94 -6.70
C ARG A 10 12.19 -40.13 -5.43
N PHE A 11 11.62 -38.93 -5.31
CA PHE A 11 11.70 -38.12 -4.09
C PHE A 11 10.91 -38.75 -2.93
N ALA A 12 9.72 -39.28 -3.21
CA ALA A 12 8.94 -40.06 -2.24
C ALA A 12 9.63 -41.37 -1.85
N ARG A 13 10.29 -42.07 -2.79
CA ARG A 13 11.10 -43.27 -2.49
C ARG A 13 12.36 -42.92 -1.69
N LEU A 14 12.99 -41.78 -1.92
CA LEU A 14 14.14 -41.31 -1.15
C LEU A 14 13.73 -40.93 0.29
N ILE A 15 12.56 -40.30 0.46
CA ILE A 15 11.99 -39.99 1.78
C ILE A 15 11.56 -41.28 2.50
N LEU A 16 10.97 -42.25 1.79
CA LEU A 16 10.62 -43.55 2.37
C LEU A 16 11.85 -44.39 2.72
N LEU A 17 12.93 -44.33 1.91
CA LEU A 17 14.21 -44.98 2.21
C LEU A 17 14.95 -44.29 3.37
N LEU A 18 14.89 -42.96 3.48
CA LEU A 18 15.40 -42.22 4.64
C LEU A 18 14.59 -42.51 5.92
N TRP A 19 13.28 -42.76 5.79
CA TRP A 19 12.43 -43.19 6.91
C TRP A 19 12.67 -44.65 7.33
N ILE A 20 13.06 -45.51 6.40
CA ILE A 20 13.40 -46.93 6.65
C ILE A 20 14.85 -47.06 7.17
N VAL A 21 15.77 -46.18 6.78
CA VAL A 21 17.16 -46.15 7.30
C VAL A 21 17.24 -45.54 8.72
N PHE A 22 16.24 -44.76 9.16
CA PHE A 22 16.13 -44.29 10.55
C PHE A 22 15.34 -45.22 11.50
N ARG A 23 15.01 -46.46 11.08
CA ARG A 23 14.18 -47.42 11.84
C ARG A 23 14.81 -48.81 12.03
N ILE A 24 16.14 -48.93 12.02
CA ILE A 24 16.85 -50.18 12.35
C ILE A 24 18.05 -49.79 13.22
N ALA A 25 17.96 -49.78 14.55
CA ALA A 25 18.12 -50.90 15.49
C ALA A 25 17.66 -50.41 16.89
N PRO A 26 17.24 -51.26 17.86
CA PRO A 26 17.89 -52.53 18.21
C PRO A 26 16.96 -53.74 18.25
N LEU A 27 17.51 -54.89 17.86
CA LEU A 27 17.03 -56.20 18.30
C LEU A 27 17.99 -56.71 19.37
N ALA A 28 17.42 -57.02 20.52
CA ALA A 28 17.91 -57.93 21.56
C ALA A 28 19.34 -57.69 22.09
N ALA A 29 19.43 -56.86 23.13
CA ALA A 29 20.16 -57.26 24.33
C ALA A 29 19.13 -57.28 25.47
N GLN A 30 18.53 -58.45 25.68
CA GLN A 30 17.74 -58.71 26.88
C GLN A 30 18.73 -59.07 27.99
N ASP A 31 19.51 -58.08 28.44
CA ASP A 31 20.13 -58.21 29.75
C ASP A 31 18.99 -58.14 30.76
N ARG A 32 18.82 -59.22 31.53
CA ARG A 32 18.00 -59.16 32.74
C ARG A 32 18.58 -58.05 33.61
N ALA A 33 17.98 -56.86 33.55
CA ALA A 33 18.35 -55.75 34.42
C ALA A 33 18.32 -56.27 35.86
N ALA A 34 19.48 -56.23 36.52
CA ALA A 34 19.62 -56.70 37.89
C ALA A 34 18.54 -56.03 38.75
N ARG A 35 17.72 -56.84 39.41
CA ARG A 35 16.68 -56.37 40.31
C ARG A 35 17.30 -56.22 41.69
N LEU A 36 17.18 -55.02 42.24
CA LEU A 36 17.83 -54.60 43.46
C LEU A 36 16.77 -54.30 44.52
N ASP A 37 17.11 -54.60 45.76
CA ASP A 37 16.41 -54.09 46.92
C ASP A 37 17.18 -52.85 47.38
N PHE A 38 16.51 -51.70 47.42
CA PHE A 38 17.13 -50.42 47.75
C PHE A 38 16.29 -49.68 48.78
N GLN A 39 16.92 -49.38 49.92
CA GLN A 39 16.27 -48.72 51.04
C GLN A 39 17.12 -47.54 51.50
N VAL A 40 16.49 -46.36 51.55
CA VAL A 40 17.11 -45.12 51.98
C VAL A 40 16.08 -44.24 52.69
N ARG A 41 16.50 -43.53 53.73
CA ARG A 41 15.59 -42.68 54.52
C ARG A 41 16.17 -41.29 54.69
N LYS A 42 15.44 -40.27 54.22
CA LYS A 42 15.83 -38.85 54.24
C LYS A 42 17.24 -38.60 53.67
N ALA A 43 17.60 -39.22 52.55
CA ALA A 43 18.88 -38.99 51.91
C ALA A 43 18.94 -37.67 51.14
N THR A 44 20.08 -37.00 51.24
CA THR A 44 20.53 -35.95 50.32
C THR A 44 20.89 -36.53 48.95
N LEU A 45 21.09 -35.69 47.94
CA LEU A 45 21.43 -36.17 46.58
C LEU A 45 22.75 -36.94 46.60
N ASP A 46 23.76 -36.40 47.29
CA ASP A 46 25.07 -37.03 47.44
C ASP A 46 24.97 -38.38 48.18
N THR A 47 24.19 -38.46 49.26
CA THR A 47 24.03 -39.73 50.00
C THR A 47 23.22 -40.77 49.22
N PHE A 48 22.18 -40.34 48.50
CA PHE A 48 21.40 -41.21 47.61
C PHE A 48 22.27 -41.76 46.47
N VAL A 49 23.04 -40.88 45.81
CA VAL A 49 23.94 -41.24 44.71
C VAL A 49 24.99 -42.21 45.21
N ARG A 50 25.74 -41.88 46.27
CA ARG A 50 26.80 -42.76 46.80
C ARG A 50 26.26 -44.14 47.18
N GLN A 51 25.12 -44.21 47.85
CA GLN A 51 24.52 -45.50 48.20
C GLN A 51 24.10 -46.30 46.97
N LEU A 52 23.62 -45.64 45.91
CA LEU A 52 23.28 -46.33 44.65
C LEU A 52 24.55 -46.74 43.89
N GLU A 53 25.61 -45.94 43.90
CA GLU A 53 26.92 -46.29 43.33
C GLU A 53 27.54 -47.48 44.07
N ASP A 54 27.50 -47.50 45.41
CA ASP A 54 28.05 -48.58 46.23
C ASP A 54 27.26 -49.89 46.11
N SER A 55 25.93 -49.79 45.93
CA SER A 55 25.04 -50.94 45.77
C SER A 55 24.92 -51.43 44.32
N THR A 56 25.50 -50.71 43.36
CA THR A 56 25.45 -51.05 41.94
C THR A 56 26.83 -50.93 41.28
N GLY A 57 26.91 -51.13 39.96
CA GLY A 57 28.13 -50.86 39.19
C GLY A 57 28.06 -49.55 38.40
N PHE A 58 27.07 -48.70 38.69
CA PHE A 58 26.86 -47.45 37.97
C PHE A 58 27.55 -46.28 38.66
N SER A 59 28.09 -45.35 37.88
CA SER A 59 28.64 -44.07 38.36
C SER A 59 27.78 -42.90 37.90
N PHE A 60 27.57 -41.91 38.75
CA PHE A 60 26.77 -40.72 38.48
C PHE A 60 27.62 -39.55 38.04
N ILE A 61 27.14 -38.83 37.03
CA ILE A 61 27.74 -37.58 36.56
C ILE A 61 26.67 -36.49 36.61
N TYR A 62 26.92 -35.45 37.39
CA TYR A 62 26.03 -34.30 37.53
C TYR A 62 26.80 -33.04 37.97
N GLY A 63 26.30 -31.87 37.59
CA GLY A 63 26.87 -30.58 37.96
C GLY A 63 26.28 -30.01 39.26
N GLU A 64 26.94 -29.01 39.84
CA GLU A 64 26.54 -28.37 41.13
C GLU A 64 25.10 -27.81 41.16
N LYS A 65 24.51 -27.55 39.99
CA LYS A 65 23.13 -27.04 39.84
C LYS A 65 22.04 -28.10 40.07
N VAL A 66 22.39 -29.39 40.06
CA VAL A 66 21.43 -30.48 40.31
C VAL A 66 21.26 -30.64 41.82
N GLN A 67 20.11 -30.23 42.36
CA GLN A 67 19.79 -30.33 43.79
C GLN A 67 18.40 -30.92 43.99
N LEU A 68 18.26 -31.74 45.05
CA LEU A 68 16.96 -32.23 45.49
C LEU A 68 16.19 -31.13 46.21
N ARG A 69 14.89 -31.00 45.91
CA ARG A 69 14.00 -30.10 46.67
C ARG A 69 13.61 -30.71 48.01
N GLN A 70 13.52 -32.03 48.09
CA GLN A 70 13.26 -32.76 49.33
C GLN A 70 14.17 -34.00 49.47
N PRO A 71 14.55 -34.39 50.71
CA PRO A 71 15.33 -35.60 50.92
C PRO A 71 14.60 -36.86 50.45
N VAL A 72 15.30 -37.75 49.74
CA VAL A 72 14.72 -38.99 49.20
C VAL A 72 14.50 -40.00 50.31
N THR A 73 13.30 -40.55 50.38
CA THR A 73 12.96 -41.71 51.22
C THR A 73 12.32 -42.77 50.34
N LEU A 74 13.00 -43.92 50.20
CA LEU A 74 12.55 -45.03 49.38
C LEU A 74 12.76 -46.35 50.11
N ASP A 75 11.81 -47.25 49.98
CA ASP A 75 11.92 -48.64 50.39
C ASP A 75 11.31 -49.46 49.27
N VAL A 76 12.16 -49.93 48.35
CA VAL A 76 11.74 -50.62 47.14
C VAL A 76 12.47 -51.95 47.03
N ARG A 77 11.73 -52.99 46.64
CA ARG A 77 12.25 -54.35 46.45
C ARG A 77 12.07 -54.81 45.03
N GLN A 78 13.05 -55.56 44.53
CA GLN A 78 13.04 -56.18 43.20
C GLN A 78 12.82 -55.19 42.05
N LYS A 79 13.44 -54.00 42.13
CA LYS A 79 13.33 -52.93 41.13
C LYS A 79 14.59 -52.80 40.30
N THR A 80 14.44 -52.43 39.02
CA THR A 80 15.59 -52.06 38.20
C THR A 80 16.13 -50.69 38.61
N ILE A 81 17.39 -50.40 38.27
CA ILE A 81 17.97 -49.08 38.52
C ILE A 81 17.14 -47.95 37.88
N GLU A 82 16.57 -48.17 36.71
CA GLU A 82 15.68 -47.20 36.06
C GLU A 82 14.41 -46.96 36.87
N GLU A 83 13.78 -48.03 37.40
CA GLU A 83 12.62 -47.89 38.28
C GLU A 83 12.98 -47.15 39.58
N ILE A 84 14.12 -47.47 40.21
CA ILE A 84 14.59 -46.79 41.43
C ILE A 84 14.81 -45.30 41.17
N LEU A 85 15.45 -44.94 40.05
CA LEU A 85 15.64 -43.55 39.63
C LEU A 85 14.32 -42.83 39.33
N GLN A 86 13.34 -43.53 38.74
CA GLN A 86 12.00 -42.98 38.53
C GLN A 86 11.27 -42.72 39.85
N TYR A 87 11.38 -43.61 40.84
CA TYR A 87 10.80 -43.39 42.17
C TYR A 87 11.52 -42.26 42.92
N ALA A 88 12.84 -42.14 42.79
CA ALA A 88 13.63 -41.10 43.45
C ALA A 88 13.42 -39.71 42.86
N PHE A 89 13.36 -39.60 41.52
CA PHE A 89 13.36 -38.32 40.82
C PHE A 89 12.03 -38.00 40.11
N GLY A 90 11.02 -38.87 40.18
CA GLY A 90 9.75 -38.71 39.46
C GLY A 90 9.04 -37.39 39.74
N GLN A 91 9.11 -36.91 40.99
CA GLN A 91 8.54 -35.64 41.44
C GLN A 91 9.57 -34.49 41.59
N GLU A 92 10.84 -34.76 41.31
CA GLU A 92 11.91 -33.77 41.41
C GLU A 92 12.16 -33.09 40.05
N ALA A 93 12.85 -31.96 40.07
CA ALA A 93 13.30 -31.25 38.87
C ALA A 93 14.59 -31.87 38.30
N ILE A 94 14.72 -33.20 38.36
CA ILE A 94 15.90 -33.96 37.95
C ILE A 94 15.48 -34.94 36.85
N THR A 95 16.23 -34.95 35.76
CA THR A 95 16.18 -35.94 34.69
C THR A 95 17.41 -36.83 34.78
N PHE A 96 17.31 -38.04 34.28
CA PHE A 96 18.44 -38.95 34.22
C PHE A 96 18.51 -39.63 32.84
N LYS A 97 19.73 -39.93 32.39
CA LYS A 97 19.98 -40.75 31.21
C LYS A 97 21.03 -41.81 31.55
N ILE A 98 20.65 -43.08 31.37
CA ILE A 98 21.56 -44.22 31.56
C ILE A 98 22.31 -44.45 30.24
N SER A 99 23.64 -44.49 30.29
CA SER A 99 24.50 -44.70 29.13
C SER A 99 25.66 -45.61 29.51
N GLY A 100 25.55 -46.91 29.21
CA GLY A 100 26.51 -47.91 29.66
C GLY A 100 26.49 -48.02 31.19
N THR A 101 27.66 -47.88 31.83
CA THR A 101 27.81 -47.86 33.30
C THR A 101 27.66 -46.46 33.93
N HIS A 102 27.31 -45.44 33.15
CA HIS A 102 27.20 -44.07 33.67
C HIS A 102 25.74 -43.59 33.67
N ILE A 103 25.36 -42.87 34.73
CA ILE A 103 24.05 -42.21 34.87
C ILE A 103 24.29 -40.70 34.89
N LEU A 104 23.83 -40.03 33.84
CA LEU A 104 23.91 -38.57 33.74
C LEU A 104 22.66 -37.96 34.38
N LEU A 105 22.81 -37.17 35.45
CA LEU A 105 21.70 -36.36 35.99
C LEU A 105 21.75 -34.96 35.40
N GLY A 106 20.61 -34.50 34.90
CA GLY A 106 20.42 -33.14 34.38
C GLY A 106 19.18 -32.50 35.00
N GLU A 107 19.10 -31.18 34.99
CA GLU A 107 17.91 -30.47 35.46
C GLU A 107 16.74 -30.71 34.50
N ARG A 108 15.54 -30.97 35.03
CA ARG A 108 14.32 -31.09 34.23
C ARG A 108 13.85 -29.68 33.87
N PRO A 109 13.83 -29.30 32.57
CA PRO A 109 13.39 -27.97 32.19
C PRO A 109 11.85 -27.92 32.24
N VAL A 110 11.28 -27.67 33.42
CA VAL A 110 9.87 -27.28 33.56
C VAL A 110 9.82 -25.99 34.36
N SER A 111 10.31 -24.90 33.77
CA SER A 111 9.77 -23.60 34.15
C SER A 111 8.36 -23.51 33.56
N ARG A 112 7.34 -23.42 34.41
CA ARG A 112 5.99 -23.09 33.95
C ARG A 112 6.09 -21.77 33.19
N LYS A 113 5.41 -21.65 32.06
CA LYS A 113 5.41 -20.41 31.28
C LYS A 113 4.12 -19.65 31.51
N TYR A 114 4.23 -18.34 31.66
CA TYR A 114 3.09 -17.43 31.80
C TYR A 114 3.15 -16.33 30.74
N THR A 115 2.00 -15.77 30.42
CA THR A 115 1.86 -14.78 29.35
C THR A 115 1.63 -13.39 29.93
N VAL A 116 2.46 -12.44 29.53
CA VAL A 116 2.27 -11.02 29.77
C VAL A 116 1.62 -10.42 28.53
N SER A 117 0.49 -9.73 28.71
CA SER A 117 -0.25 -9.11 27.60
C SER A 117 -0.79 -7.75 27.97
N GLY A 118 -1.16 -6.92 27.01
CA GLY A 118 -1.76 -5.61 27.31
C GLY A 118 -1.69 -4.65 26.15
N TYR A 119 -1.97 -3.39 26.42
CA TYR A 119 -1.87 -2.30 25.44
C TYR A 119 -0.74 -1.34 25.78
N ILE A 120 -0.08 -0.82 24.74
CA ILE A 120 0.84 0.31 24.87
C ILE A 120 0.18 1.56 24.30
N THR A 121 0.12 2.62 25.10
CA THR A 121 -0.47 3.90 24.71
C THR A 121 0.45 5.08 24.98
N ASP A 122 0.21 6.18 24.28
CA ASP A 122 0.77 7.48 24.61
C ASP A 122 0.26 7.97 25.98
N SER A 123 1.12 8.59 26.78
CA SER A 123 0.75 9.02 28.14
C SER A 123 -0.13 10.27 28.17
N ILE A 124 -0.10 11.09 27.13
CA ILE A 124 -0.80 12.38 27.06
C ILE A 124 -2.20 12.19 26.45
N SER A 125 -2.27 11.52 25.31
CA SER A 125 -3.50 11.33 24.51
C SER A 125 -4.23 10.02 24.80
N SER A 126 -3.55 9.05 25.43
CA SER A 126 -4.01 7.65 25.54
C SER A 126 -4.24 6.95 24.19
N GLU A 127 -3.67 7.49 23.11
CA GLU A 127 -3.71 6.86 21.80
C GLU A 127 -2.86 5.58 21.77
N THR A 128 -3.28 4.56 21.02
CA THR A 128 -2.53 3.29 20.93
C THR A 128 -1.22 3.46 20.17
N LEU A 129 -0.15 2.77 20.54
CA LEU A 129 1.14 2.83 19.82
C LEU A 129 1.32 1.56 18.97
N ILE A 130 1.37 1.72 17.65
CA ILE A 130 1.40 0.62 16.67
C ILE A 130 2.84 0.19 16.39
N GLY A 131 3.20 -1.06 16.71
CA GLY A 131 4.56 -1.57 16.53
C GLY A 131 5.55 -1.07 17.59
N ALA A 132 5.07 -0.77 18.80
CA ALA A 132 5.91 -0.57 19.97
C ALA A 132 6.58 -1.90 20.35
N ASN A 133 7.86 -1.84 20.73
CA ASN A 133 8.68 -3.02 21.02
C ASN A 133 8.62 -3.36 22.51
N ILE A 134 8.57 -4.66 22.79
CA ILE A 134 8.66 -5.23 24.14
C ILE A 134 9.79 -6.25 24.13
N LEU A 135 10.73 -6.11 25.05
CA LEU A 135 11.88 -7.01 25.18
C LEU A 135 12.07 -7.47 26.61
N GLU A 136 12.51 -8.71 26.74
CA GLU A 136 12.98 -9.30 27.99
C GLU A 136 14.51 -9.49 27.94
N SER A 137 15.21 -9.03 28.98
CA SER A 137 16.68 -8.97 29.02
C SER A 137 17.39 -10.31 29.24
N SER A 138 16.74 -11.28 29.89
CA SER A 138 17.35 -12.51 30.40
C SER A 138 17.35 -13.64 29.37
N CYS A 139 16.25 -13.77 28.62
CA CYS A 139 16.00 -14.85 27.66
C CYS A 139 15.97 -14.37 26.20
N HIS A 140 16.31 -13.10 25.93
CA HIS A 140 16.31 -12.49 24.60
C HIS A 140 14.97 -12.62 23.85
N ALA A 141 13.87 -12.86 24.59
CA ALA A 141 12.53 -12.94 24.03
C ALA A 141 11.94 -11.54 23.86
N GLY A 142 11.19 -11.34 22.77
CA GLY A 142 10.57 -10.06 22.49
C GLY A 142 9.39 -10.15 21.54
N THR A 143 8.53 -9.15 21.60
CA THR A 143 7.34 -9.00 20.75
C THR A 143 7.15 -7.53 20.38
N SER A 144 6.20 -7.26 19.50
CA SER A 144 5.77 -5.90 19.16
C SER A 144 4.26 -5.79 19.21
N THR A 145 3.74 -4.59 19.49
CA THR A 145 2.29 -4.36 19.45
C THR A 145 1.75 -4.52 18.03
N ASN A 146 0.55 -5.08 17.93
CA ASN A 146 -0.18 -5.20 16.67
C ASN A 146 -0.70 -3.82 16.18
N PRO A 147 -1.38 -3.75 15.01
CA PRO A 147 -1.98 -2.51 14.48
C PRO A 147 -2.96 -1.77 15.40
N PHE A 148 -3.32 -2.35 16.55
CA PHE A 148 -4.27 -1.80 17.51
C PHE A 148 -3.64 -1.57 18.89
N GLY A 149 -2.31 -1.67 19.00
CA GLY A 149 -1.55 -1.43 20.22
C GLY A 149 -1.53 -2.58 21.23
N PHE A 150 -2.10 -3.75 20.90
CA PHE A 150 -2.10 -4.93 21.76
C PHE A 150 -0.80 -5.74 21.60
N TYR A 151 -0.23 -6.24 22.70
CA TYR A 151 0.92 -7.15 22.69
C TYR A 151 0.67 -8.40 23.54
N SER A 152 1.42 -9.47 23.25
CA SER A 152 1.48 -10.68 24.05
C SER A 152 2.88 -11.30 24.00
N LEU A 153 3.40 -11.70 25.17
CA LEU A 153 4.73 -12.29 25.33
C LEU A 153 4.68 -13.40 26.39
N THR A 154 5.02 -14.63 25.99
CA THR A 154 5.06 -15.78 26.90
C THR A 154 6.47 -15.99 27.45
N LEU A 155 6.64 -16.00 28.77
CA LEU A 155 7.96 -16.07 29.42
C LEU A 155 7.99 -17.17 30.49
N PRO A 156 9.19 -17.69 30.83
CA PRO A 156 9.38 -18.57 31.98
C PRO A 156 8.94 -17.92 33.30
N GLU A 157 8.43 -18.71 34.25
CA GLU A 157 8.16 -18.30 35.63
C GLU A 157 9.45 -17.83 36.31
N GLY A 158 9.40 -16.70 36.99
CA GLY A 158 10.54 -16.11 37.70
C GLY A 158 10.58 -14.59 37.65
N GLU A 159 11.68 -14.00 38.12
CA GLU A 159 11.91 -12.56 37.99
C GLU A 159 12.07 -12.19 36.51
N THR A 160 11.30 -11.20 36.08
CA THR A 160 11.25 -10.76 34.69
C THR A 160 11.46 -9.25 34.62
N GLY A 161 12.30 -8.81 33.69
CA GLY A 161 12.51 -7.39 33.35
C GLY A 161 12.07 -7.10 31.93
N LEU A 162 11.04 -6.26 31.76
CA LEU A 162 10.52 -5.85 30.46
C LEU A 162 10.91 -4.41 30.12
N PHE A 163 11.40 -4.21 28.90
CA PHE A 163 11.66 -2.91 28.29
C PHE A 163 10.62 -2.63 27.22
N PHE A 164 9.97 -1.47 27.32
CA PHE A 164 8.96 -0.99 26.40
C PHE A 164 9.49 0.25 25.66
N SER A 165 9.59 0.19 24.33
CA SER A 165 10.13 1.28 23.53
C SER A 165 9.30 1.56 22.28
N TYR A 166 9.24 2.83 21.88
CA TYR A 166 8.58 3.26 20.64
C TYR A 166 9.26 4.53 20.12
N LEU A 167 9.28 4.73 18.81
CA LEU A 167 10.00 5.85 18.19
C LEU A 167 9.42 7.20 18.63
N GLY A 168 10.27 8.07 19.19
CA GLY A 168 9.85 9.37 19.73
C GLY A 168 9.38 9.35 21.19
N TYR A 169 9.55 8.22 21.89
CA TYR A 169 9.14 8.01 23.27
C TYR A 169 10.31 7.57 24.15
N GLU A 170 10.22 7.88 25.44
CA GLU A 170 11.16 7.37 26.43
C GLU A 170 10.93 5.86 26.68
N THR A 171 12.02 5.10 26.79
CA THR A 171 11.95 3.66 27.07
C THR A 171 11.56 3.44 28.53
N LYS A 172 10.50 2.66 28.76
CA LYS A 172 10.04 2.30 30.11
C LYS A 172 10.52 0.92 30.50
N HIS A 173 11.07 0.77 31.70
CA HIS A 173 11.53 -0.50 32.25
C HIS A 173 10.65 -0.93 33.42
N CYS A 174 10.23 -2.20 33.44
CA CYS A 174 9.38 -2.77 34.49
C CYS A 174 9.95 -4.10 34.94
N ARG A 175 10.23 -4.24 36.25
CA ARG A 175 10.67 -5.49 36.88
C ARG A 175 9.58 -6.03 37.80
N PHE A 176 9.29 -7.33 37.70
CA PHE A 176 8.28 -8.00 38.53
C PHE A 176 8.49 -9.52 38.54
N LEU A 177 7.87 -10.19 39.52
CA LEU A 177 7.84 -11.65 39.61
C LEU A 177 6.67 -12.19 38.78
N LEU A 178 6.97 -12.99 37.74
CA LEU A 178 5.96 -13.59 36.88
C LEU A 178 5.57 -14.99 37.38
N SER A 179 4.39 -15.09 38.01
CA SER A 179 3.84 -16.34 38.58
C SER A 179 2.47 -16.74 38.03
N ARG A 180 1.87 -15.91 37.16
CA ARG A 180 0.60 -16.15 36.46
C ARG A 180 0.50 -15.29 35.22
N ASP A 181 -0.42 -15.63 34.31
CA ASP A 181 -0.80 -14.76 33.20
C ASP A 181 -1.17 -13.37 33.73
N THR A 182 -0.54 -12.34 33.17
CA THR A 182 -0.58 -10.97 33.69
C THR A 182 -0.96 -10.00 32.59
N VAL A 183 -1.96 -9.15 32.85
CA VAL A 183 -2.31 -8.03 31.97
C VAL A 183 -1.59 -6.78 32.46
N MET A 184 -0.75 -6.18 31.62
CA MET A 184 0.06 -5.01 31.92
C MET A 184 -0.11 -3.95 30.82
N ASN A 185 -0.96 -2.96 31.08
CA ASN A 185 -1.11 -1.81 30.19
C ASN A 185 -0.02 -0.77 30.49
N ILE A 186 0.67 -0.29 29.45
CA ILE A 186 1.81 0.63 29.57
C ILE A 186 1.49 1.96 28.88
N ARG A 187 1.75 3.05 29.59
CA ARG A 187 1.75 4.41 29.05
C ARG A 187 3.19 4.88 28.85
N LEU A 188 3.55 5.27 27.63
CA LEU A 188 4.88 5.82 27.29
C LEU A 188 4.82 7.34 27.18
N GLN A 189 5.85 8.02 27.71
CA GLN A 189 5.98 9.47 27.66
C GLN A 189 6.72 9.90 26.39
N THR A 190 6.21 10.93 25.72
CA THR A 190 6.84 11.50 24.52
C THR A 190 8.13 12.22 24.89
N ASN A 191 9.20 12.03 24.11
CA ASN A 191 10.44 12.77 24.26
C ASN A 191 10.66 13.69 23.03
N ASN A 192 10.73 15.00 23.29
CA ASN A 192 10.89 16.04 22.25
C ASN A 192 12.36 16.23 21.80
N GLN A 193 13.30 15.55 22.43
CA GLN A 193 14.62 15.33 21.90
C GLN A 193 14.62 13.92 21.31
N LEU A 194 15.12 13.76 20.08
CA LEU A 194 15.42 12.43 19.52
C LEU A 194 16.55 11.84 20.36
N SER A 195 16.22 11.35 21.56
CA SER A 195 17.12 10.57 22.37
C SER A 195 17.28 9.22 21.69
N GLU A 196 18.55 8.84 21.59
CA GLU A 196 19.10 7.57 21.14
C GLU A 196 18.09 6.43 21.24
N ILE A 197 17.69 5.90 20.08
CA ILE A 197 17.06 4.59 20.04
C ILE A 197 18.19 3.65 20.47
N ILE A 198 18.09 3.04 21.65
CA ILE A 198 18.81 1.80 21.87
C ILE A 198 18.15 0.81 20.90
N VAL A 199 18.75 0.66 19.72
CA VAL A 199 18.27 -0.24 18.65
C VAL A 199 18.63 -1.67 19.04
N LEU A 200 18.02 -2.14 20.11
CA LEU A 200 17.94 -3.55 20.43
C LEU A 200 16.44 -3.87 20.32
N SER A 201 16.00 -4.34 19.17
CA SER A 201 14.84 -5.23 18.95
C SER A 201 14.47 -5.20 17.46
N ASP A 202 14.38 -6.40 16.89
CA ASP A 202 13.92 -6.64 15.54
C ASP A 202 12.44 -6.23 15.42
N LYS A 203 12.14 -5.20 14.62
CA LYS A 203 10.77 -5.00 14.14
C LYS A 203 10.36 -6.25 13.35
N LYS A 204 9.65 -7.19 13.99
CA LYS A 204 9.36 -8.50 13.40
C LYS A 204 8.46 -8.40 12.16
N GLU A 205 7.61 -7.38 12.08
CA GLU A 205 6.61 -7.22 11.01
C GLU A 205 6.88 -6.10 10.00
N THR A 206 7.63 -5.05 10.37
CA THR A 206 7.75 -3.84 9.54
C THR A 206 9.13 -3.18 9.54
N GLY A 207 9.41 -2.34 8.55
CA GLY A 207 10.70 -1.65 8.39
C GLY A 207 11.85 -2.54 7.90
N ILE A 208 13.06 -1.99 7.93
CA ILE A 208 14.23 -2.61 7.29
C ILE A 208 14.65 -3.95 7.93
N ARG A 209 14.27 -4.20 9.19
CA ARG A 209 14.55 -5.45 9.94
C ARG A 209 13.46 -6.53 9.83
N ALA A 210 12.31 -6.23 9.23
CA ALA A 210 11.20 -7.18 9.06
C ALA A 210 11.62 -8.47 8.34
N THR A 211 10.96 -9.59 8.62
CA THR A 211 11.16 -10.84 7.86
C THR A 211 10.76 -10.68 6.39
N GLY A 212 9.71 -9.89 6.12
CA GLY A 212 9.23 -9.60 4.77
C GLY A 212 10.20 -8.70 3.97
N MET A 213 10.29 -8.95 2.67
CA MET A 213 11.07 -8.14 1.74
C MET A 213 10.26 -6.93 1.23
N GLY A 214 10.90 -5.77 1.09
CA GLY A 214 10.27 -4.58 0.52
C GLY A 214 9.18 -3.93 1.39
N THR A 215 9.15 -4.22 2.69
CA THR A 215 8.25 -3.58 3.66
C THR A 215 8.89 -2.33 4.25
N LEU A 216 8.23 -1.18 4.10
CA LEU A 216 8.68 0.13 4.56
C LEU A 216 7.61 0.76 5.44
N ASP A 217 7.95 1.02 6.70
CA ASP A 217 7.15 1.92 7.55
C ASP A 217 7.68 3.34 7.34
N ILE A 218 6.83 4.24 6.85
CA ILE A 218 7.20 5.64 6.61
C ILE A 218 6.71 6.46 7.80
N PRO A 219 7.61 6.99 8.64
CA PRO A 219 7.21 7.78 9.80
C PRO A 219 6.41 9.01 9.40
N MET A 220 5.34 9.33 10.15
CA MET A 220 4.56 10.54 9.88
C MET A 220 5.38 11.82 9.99
N THR A 221 6.44 11.84 10.81
CA THR A 221 7.41 12.94 10.89
C THR A 221 8.17 13.13 9.58
N GLN A 222 8.52 12.05 8.88
CA GLN A 222 9.16 12.09 7.56
C GLN A 222 8.22 12.66 6.51
N ILE A 223 6.95 12.24 6.53
CA ILE A 223 5.91 12.74 5.59
C ILE A 223 5.66 14.24 5.81
N LYS A 224 5.45 14.67 7.06
CA LYS A 224 5.18 16.08 7.41
C LYS A 224 6.34 17.02 7.07
N ASN A 225 7.57 16.51 7.04
CA ASN A 225 8.77 17.29 6.71
C ASN A 225 9.13 17.23 5.22
N THR A 226 8.48 16.39 4.43
CA THR A 226 8.74 16.33 2.98
C THR A 226 8.21 17.60 2.31
N PRO A 227 8.98 18.26 1.42
CA PRO A 227 8.54 19.43 0.68
C PRO A 227 7.19 19.25 0.02
N ALA A 228 6.30 20.17 0.35
CA ALA A 228 4.91 20.18 -0.05
C ALA A 228 4.69 20.68 -1.48
N ILE A 229 3.71 20.10 -2.18
CA ILE A 229 3.14 20.71 -3.39
C ILE A 229 2.08 21.69 -2.91
N LEU A 230 2.14 22.94 -3.39
CA LEU A 230 1.16 23.98 -3.02
C LEU A 230 1.05 24.24 -1.50
N GLY A 231 2.09 23.90 -0.72
CA GLY A 231 2.13 24.12 0.73
C GLY A 231 1.46 23.02 1.58
N GLU A 232 0.97 21.96 0.97
CA GLU A 232 0.48 20.75 1.64
C GLU A 232 1.43 19.53 1.51
N ALA A 233 1.81 18.94 2.65
CA ALA A 233 2.50 17.65 2.70
C ALA A 233 1.54 16.52 2.27
N ASP A 234 2.06 15.54 1.51
CA ASP A 234 1.24 14.51 0.87
C ASP A 234 1.85 13.11 1.02
N ILE A 235 1.02 12.14 1.44
CA ILE A 235 1.44 10.77 1.72
C ILE A 235 1.84 10.03 0.45
N LEU A 236 1.03 10.11 -0.63
CA LEU A 236 1.33 9.39 -1.87
C LEU A 236 2.56 9.98 -2.56
N LYS A 237 2.74 11.31 -2.54
CA LYS A 237 3.96 11.94 -3.07
C LYS A 237 5.20 11.52 -2.29
N THR A 238 5.11 11.39 -0.97
CA THR A 238 6.24 10.92 -0.16
C THR A 238 6.58 9.46 -0.48
N ILE A 239 5.56 8.61 -0.64
CA ILE A 239 5.74 7.22 -1.08
C ILE A 239 6.42 7.14 -2.46
N GLN A 240 6.07 8.03 -3.40
CA GLN A 240 6.70 8.09 -4.73
C GLN A 240 8.20 8.43 -4.70
N LEU A 241 8.72 8.95 -3.58
CA LEU A 241 10.15 9.18 -3.39
C LEU A 241 10.91 7.92 -2.95
N MET A 242 10.21 6.83 -2.61
CA MET A 242 10.83 5.55 -2.26
C MET A 242 11.32 4.81 -3.53
N PRO A 243 12.45 4.07 -3.45
CA PRO A 243 12.92 3.29 -4.58
C PRO A 243 11.94 2.17 -4.94
N GLY A 244 11.76 1.95 -6.24
CA GLY A 244 10.79 1.00 -6.80
C GLY A 244 9.39 1.58 -7.04
N VAL A 245 9.16 2.84 -6.64
CA VAL A 245 7.86 3.52 -6.72
C VAL A 245 7.94 4.71 -7.67
N GLN A 246 6.98 4.82 -8.59
CA GLN A 246 6.93 5.91 -9.56
C GLN A 246 5.55 6.59 -9.58
N ALA A 247 5.54 7.85 -10.03
CA ALA A 247 4.32 8.65 -10.21
C ALA A 247 3.62 8.44 -11.57
N GLY A 248 4.25 7.70 -12.50
CA GLY A 248 3.81 7.54 -13.89
C GLY A 248 4.06 8.80 -14.71
N THR A 249 3.34 9.86 -14.38
CA THR A 249 3.55 11.22 -14.88
C THR A 249 3.86 12.14 -13.72
N GLU A 250 4.84 13.01 -13.92
CA GLU A 250 5.38 13.83 -12.85
C GLU A 250 4.34 14.84 -12.31
N GLY A 251 4.23 14.92 -10.98
CA GLY A 251 3.29 15.83 -10.31
C GLY A 251 1.92 15.22 -10.00
N PHE A 252 1.64 14.01 -10.50
CA PHE A 252 0.38 13.29 -10.29
C PHE A 252 0.52 12.17 -9.23
N SER A 253 -0.59 11.76 -8.60
CA SER A 253 -0.62 10.90 -7.40
C SER A 253 -0.70 9.41 -7.73
N GLY A 254 -0.69 9.07 -9.02
CA GLY A 254 -0.66 7.68 -9.48
C GLY A 254 0.50 6.90 -8.85
N LEU A 255 0.28 5.64 -8.54
CA LEU A 255 1.27 4.78 -7.91
C LEU A 255 1.63 3.63 -8.85
N TYR A 256 2.90 3.49 -9.17
CA TYR A 256 3.39 2.44 -10.07
C TYR A 256 4.60 1.77 -9.44
N VAL A 257 4.39 0.54 -8.94
CA VAL A 257 5.41 -0.21 -8.21
C VAL A 257 5.86 -1.41 -9.04
N ARG A 258 7.17 -1.55 -9.23
CA ARG A 258 7.81 -2.72 -9.88
C ARG A 258 7.15 -3.13 -11.21
N GLY A 259 6.87 -2.14 -12.05
CA GLY A 259 6.28 -2.31 -13.39
C GLY A 259 4.78 -2.62 -13.43
N GLY A 260 4.08 -2.58 -12.29
CA GLY A 260 2.62 -2.72 -12.24
C GLY A 260 1.85 -1.46 -12.63
N GLY A 261 0.62 -1.65 -13.14
CA GLY A 261 -0.35 -0.57 -13.35
C GLY A 261 -0.94 -0.02 -12.04
N PRO A 262 -1.74 1.05 -12.08
CA PRO A 262 -2.30 1.68 -10.89
C PRO A 262 -3.21 0.72 -10.12
N ASP A 263 -3.99 -0.08 -10.85
CA ASP A 263 -4.87 -1.15 -10.33
C ASP A 263 -4.16 -2.29 -9.64
N GLN A 264 -2.85 -2.43 -9.80
CA GLN A 264 -2.07 -3.49 -9.17
C GLN A 264 -1.54 -3.09 -7.79
N ASN A 265 -1.87 -1.88 -7.32
CA ASN A 265 -1.50 -1.37 -6.01
C ASN A 265 -2.78 -1.22 -5.17
N LEU A 266 -2.80 -1.81 -3.98
CA LEU A 266 -3.92 -1.62 -3.04
C LEU A 266 -3.62 -0.40 -2.19
N ILE A 267 -4.55 0.54 -2.11
CA ILE A 267 -4.49 1.63 -1.13
C ILE A 267 -5.62 1.40 -0.14
N LEU A 268 -5.27 1.29 1.14
CA LEU A 268 -6.20 1.01 2.23
C LEU A 268 -6.25 2.20 3.19
N LEU A 269 -7.46 2.60 3.58
CA LEU A 269 -7.70 3.50 4.70
C LEU A 269 -8.38 2.70 5.81
N ASP A 270 -7.70 2.57 6.95
CA ASP A 270 -8.15 1.74 8.05
C ASP A 270 -8.49 0.30 7.61
N GLY A 271 -7.74 -0.25 6.65
CA GLY A 271 -7.96 -1.60 6.09
C GLY A 271 -9.06 -1.70 5.03
N ILE A 272 -9.73 -0.61 4.66
CA ILE A 272 -10.75 -0.58 3.61
C ILE A 272 -10.15 -0.06 2.30
N PRO A 273 -10.37 -0.73 1.15
CA PRO A 273 -9.89 -0.24 -0.14
C PRO A 273 -10.37 1.16 -0.47
N ILE A 274 -9.53 1.96 -1.11
CA ILE A 274 -9.90 3.24 -1.71
C ILE A 274 -9.71 3.15 -3.21
N TYR A 275 -10.78 3.44 -3.94
CA TYR A 275 -10.75 3.61 -5.39
C TYR A 275 -10.46 5.08 -5.69
N ASN A 276 -9.57 5.40 -6.63
CA ASN A 276 -9.20 6.79 -6.95
C ASN A 276 -8.81 7.65 -5.72
N ALA A 277 -7.58 7.47 -5.23
CA ALA A 277 -7.10 8.09 -3.99
C ALA A 277 -6.59 9.54 -4.17
N ASP A 278 -7.20 10.29 -5.08
CA ASP A 278 -6.74 11.60 -5.53
C ASP A 278 -7.84 12.63 -5.79
N HIS A 279 -7.44 13.89 -5.61
CA HIS A 279 -8.18 15.10 -5.95
C HIS A 279 -7.42 15.89 -7.03
N MET A 280 -8.13 16.73 -7.76
CA MET A 280 -7.55 17.60 -8.79
C MET A 280 -6.77 16.82 -9.83
N LEU A 281 -7.45 15.81 -10.39
CA LEU A 281 -6.95 14.91 -11.44
C LEU A 281 -5.62 14.22 -11.10
N GLY A 282 -5.30 14.08 -9.81
CA GLY A 282 -4.05 13.48 -9.34
C GLY A 282 -3.06 14.45 -8.71
N VAL A 283 -3.32 15.75 -8.61
CA VAL A 283 -2.33 16.67 -7.99
C VAL A 283 -2.23 16.45 -6.49
N PHE A 284 -3.37 16.28 -5.81
CA PHE A 284 -3.43 16.01 -4.37
C PHE A 284 -3.87 14.57 -4.11
N SER A 285 -3.32 13.91 -3.10
CA SER A 285 -3.93 12.72 -2.54
C SER A 285 -5.06 13.10 -1.59
N ILE A 286 -5.95 12.15 -1.32
CA ILE A 286 -7.04 12.31 -0.34
C ILE A 286 -6.56 12.29 1.12
N PHE A 287 -5.30 11.93 1.39
CA PHE A 287 -4.82 11.68 2.73
C PHE A 287 -4.18 12.93 3.34
N THR A 288 -4.83 13.47 4.37
CA THR A 288 -4.31 14.60 5.15
C THR A 288 -3.39 14.09 6.27
N PRO A 289 -2.09 14.47 6.31
CA PRO A 289 -1.16 13.95 7.32
C PRO A 289 -1.54 14.23 8.78
N GLU A 290 -2.41 15.22 9.04
CA GLU A 290 -2.94 15.52 10.37
C GLU A 290 -3.87 14.43 10.90
N ALA A 291 -4.63 13.77 10.01
CA ALA A 291 -5.59 12.72 10.36
C ALA A 291 -4.97 11.31 10.40
N MET A 292 -3.69 11.18 10.07
CA MET A 292 -3.02 9.91 9.82
C MET A 292 -1.97 9.62 10.88
N LYS A 293 -2.02 8.38 11.35
CA LYS A 293 -1.18 7.84 12.43
C LYS A 293 -0.01 7.02 11.91
N LYS A 294 -0.26 6.19 10.89
CA LYS A 294 0.72 5.25 10.34
C LYS A 294 0.52 5.03 8.85
N VAL A 295 1.64 4.92 8.13
CA VAL A 295 1.69 4.54 6.72
C VAL A 295 2.71 3.41 6.54
N THR A 296 2.26 2.29 5.98
CA THR A 296 3.11 1.16 5.63
C THR A 296 3.01 0.87 4.13
N LEU A 297 4.14 0.76 3.45
CA LEU A 297 4.25 0.37 2.05
C LEU A 297 4.85 -1.04 1.97
N PHE A 298 4.21 -1.93 1.21
CA PHE A 298 4.75 -3.24 0.86
C PHE A 298 5.02 -3.30 -0.65
N LYS A 299 6.27 -3.59 -1.05
CA LYS A 299 6.67 -3.75 -2.45
C LYS A 299 6.72 -5.23 -2.85
N GLY A 300 5.65 -5.74 -3.45
CA GLY A 300 5.57 -7.07 -4.09
C GLY A 300 5.55 -8.32 -3.18
N SER A 301 6.25 -8.31 -2.05
CA SER A 301 6.27 -9.41 -1.08
C SER A 301 5.39 -9.13 0.14
N PHE A 302 4.13 -8.76 -0.08
CA PHE A 302 3.22 -8.44 1.02
C PHE A 302 2.63 -9.69 1.71
N PRO A 303 2.37 -9.65 3.03
CA PRO A 303 1.88 -10.79 3.82
C PRO A 303 0.55 -11.36 3.32
N ALA A 304 0.30 -12.65 3.54
CA ALA A 304 -0.87 -13.42 3.08
C ALA A 304 -2.23 -12.82 3.46
N ARG A 305 -2.27 -12.02 4.54
CA ARG A 305 -3.48 -11.27 4.93
C ARG A 305 -4.02 -10.32 3.85
N TYR A 306 -3.17 -9.84 2.95
CA TYR A 306 -3.59 -8.98 1.84
C TYR A 306 -3.78 -9.80 0.56
N GLY A 307 -4.77 -9.45 -0.26
CA GLY A 307 -5.08 -10.12 -1.52
C GLY A 307 -5.53 -9.13 -2.61
N GLY A 308 -5.91 -9.66 -3.77
CA GLY A 308 -6.60 -8.89 -4.81
C GLY A 308 -5.74 -7.90 -5.61
N ARG A 309 -4.41 -7.89 -5.44
CA ARG A 309 -3.47 -6.98 -6.13
C ARG A 309 -2.16 -7.69 -6.47
N LEU A 310 -1.36 -7.14 -7.40
CA LEU A 310 -0.17 -7.81 -7.93
C LEU A 310 1.17 -7.11 -7.64
N SER A 311 1.17 -5.87 -7.13
CA SER A 311 2.39 -5.03 -7.06
C SER A 311 2.70 -4.49 -5.70
N SER A 312 1.73 -3.86 -5.02
CA SER A 312 2.00 -3.26 -3.71
C SER A 312 0.74 -3.11 -2.86
N ILE A 313 0.95 -2.89 -1.57
CA ILE A 313 -0.07 -2.49 -0.61
C ILE A 313 0.43 -1.21 0.07
N VAL A 314 -0.44 -0.20 0.16
CA VAL A 314 -0.26 1.01 0.96
C VAL A 314 -1.33 0.97 2.05
N ASP A 315 -0.94 0.63 3.27
CA ASP A 315 -1.82 0.55 4.43
C ASP A 315 -1.71 1.84 5.25
N ILE A 316 -2.78 2.62 5.28
CA ILE A 316 -2.87 3.91 5.95
C ILE A 316 -3.86 3.80 7.11
N ARG A 317 -3.42 4.19 8.30
CA ARG A 317 -4.22 4.14 9.53
C ARG A 317 -4.47 5.54 10.05
N THR A 318 -5.72 5.84 10.39
CA THR A 318 -6.13 7.14 10.93
C THR A 318 -5.90 7.21 12.44
N ASN A 319 -5.81 8.44 12.98
CA ASN A 319 -5.73 8.66 14.43
C ASN A 319 -6.91 8.02 15.16
N ASP A 320 -6.70 7.54 16.38
CA ASP A 320 -7.78 7.00 17.21
C ASP A 320 -8.57 8.09 17.97
N GLY A 321 -8.11 9.35 17.91
CA GLY A 321 -8.58 10.47 18.72
C GLY A 321 -7.93 10.51 20.12
N ASP A 322 -7.81 11.71 20.68
CA ASP A 322 -7.27 11.93 22.03
C ASP A 322 -8.37 11.66 23.09
N MET A 323 -8.14 10.77 24.05
CA MET A 323 -9.11 10.43 25.11
C MET A 323 -9.01 11.32 26.35
N GLN A 324 -8.10 12.30 26.37
CA GLN A 324 -7.76 13.11 27.52
C GLN A 324 -7.98 14.62 27.29
N ASN A 325 -7.53 15.12 26.14
CA ASN A 325 -7.44 16.54 25.85
C ASN A 325 -8.04 16.88 24.48
N TYR A 326 -8.51 18.11 24.35
CA TYR A 326 -8.90 18.67 23.06
C TYR A 326 -7.74 19.39 22.43
N HIS A 327 -7.49 19.13 21.16
CA HIS A 327 -6.50 19.86 20.38
C HIS A 327 -6.84 19.80 18.90
N GLY A 328 -6.19 20.64 18.11
CA GLY A 328 -6.50 20.72 16.70
C GLY A 328 -5.45 21.45 15.88
N THR A 329 -5.68 21.47 14.57
CA THR A 329 -4.85 22.20 13.61
C THR A 329 -5.74 22.86 12.58
N VAL A 330 -5.51 24.15 12.35
CA VAL A 330 -6.12 24.91 11.25
C VAL A 330 -5.00 25.31 10.29
N SER A 331 -5.17 25.01 9.01
CA SER A 331 -4.22 25.37 7.96
C SER A 331 -4.94 26.12 6.84
N ILE A 332 -4.37 27.26 6.43
CA ILE A 332 -4.85 28.08 5.31
C ILE A 332 -3.69 28.21 4.33
N GLY A 333 -3.83 27.62 3.15
CA GLY A 333 -2.82 27.62 2.09
C GLY A 333 -3.15 28.59 0.96
N LEU A 334 -2.49 28.41 -0.18
CA LEU A 334 -2.81 29.18 -1.39
C LEU A 334 -4.11 28.71 -2.06
N LEU A 335 -4.34 27.39 -2.09
CA LEU A 335 -5.49 26.79 -2.80
C LEU A 335 -6.41 25.94 -1.91
N THR A 336 -5.99 25.64 -0.68
CA THR A 336 -6.70 24.70 0.20
C THR A 336 -6.71 25.21 1.64
N SER A 337 -7.83 25.00 2.33
CA SER A 337 -7.95 25.18 3.77
C SER A 337 -8.31 23.85 4.42
N LYS A 338 -7.77 23.62 5.62
CA LYS A 338 -7.96 22.38 6.38
C LYS A 338 -8.23 22.67 7.84
N LEU A 339 -9.08 21.86 8.44
CA LEU A 339 -9.36 21.81 9.85
C LEU A 339 -9.18 20.37 10.32
N HIS A 340 -8.43 20.17 11.40
CA HIS A 340 -8.34 18.93 12.14
C HIS A 340 -8.65 19.21 13.61
N PHE A 341 -9.49 18.38 14.22
CA PHE A 341 -9.89 18.52 15.62
C PHE A 341 -10.17 17.16 16.22
N GLU A 342 -9.59 16.89 17.38
CA GLU A 342 -9.78 15.64 18.11
C GLU A 342 -9.85 15.88 19.62
N GLY A 343 -10.46 14.92 20.32
CA GLY A 343 -10.58 14.98 21.78
C GLY A 343 -11.60 14.00 22.37
N PRO A 344 -11.79 14.05 23.70
CA PRO A 344 -12.65 13.10 24.40
C PRO A 344 -14.14 13.49 24.32
N ILE A 345 -14.98 12.57 23.85
CA ILE A 345 -16.44 12.63 24.12
C ILE A 345 -16.72 12.24 25.57
N LEU A 346 -16.05 11.19 26.03
CA LEU A 346 -16.08 10.72 27.41
C LEU A 346 -14.66 10.30 27.80
N LYS A 347 -14.03 11.01 28.73
CA LYS A 347 -12.63 10.75 29.12
C LYS A 347 -12.39 9.27 29.45
N ASP A 348 -11.23 8.77 29.03
CA ASP A 348 -10.79 7.36 29.14
C ASP A 348 -11.64 6.30 28.41
N LYS A 349 -12.79 6.67 27.83
CA LYS A 349 -13.72 5.73 27.20
C LYS A 349 -13.99 6.04 25.74
N THR A 350 -14.32 7.28 25.40
CA THR A 350 -14.77 7.66 24.06
C THR A 350 -14.02 8.89 23.57
N SER A 351 -13.48 8.80 22.37
CA SER A 351 -12.78 9.90 21.68
C SER A 351 -13.30 10.03 20.25
N PHE A 352 -13.10 11.21 19.67
CA PHE A 352 -13.35 11.47 18.26
C PHE A 352 -12.13 12.10 17.61
N CYS A 353 -12.02 11.94 16.30
CA CYS A 353 -11.12 12.66 15.42
C CYS A 353 -11.92 13.10 14.19
N LEU A 354 -11.87 14.39 13.85
CA LEU A 354 -12.55 14.99 12.71
C LEU A 354 -11.56 15.83 11.90
N THR A 355 -11.52 15.60 10.60
CA THR A 355 -10.74 16.41 9.66
C THR A 355 -11.61 16.79 8.47
N GLY A 356 -11.48 18.03 8.01
CA GLY A 356 -12.13 18.52 6.80
C GLY A 356 -11.17 19.38 5.98
N ARG A 357 -11.16 19.17 4.67
CA ARG A 357 -10.36 19.97 3.71
C ARG A 357 -11.24 20.41 2.55
N ARG A 358 -11.04 21.65 2.09
CA ARG A 358 -11.69 22.21 0.89
C ARG A 358 -10.68 23.02 0.09
N THR A 359 -10.73 22.89 -1.24
CA THR A 359 -10.09 23.86 -2.14
C THR A 359 -11.05 24.98 -2.53
N TYR A 360 -10.49 26.14 -2.84
CA TYR A 360 -11.23 27.31 -3.30
C TYR A 360 -10.65 27.86 -4.63
N LEU A 361 -10.18 26.97 -5.50
CA LEU A 361 -9.71 27.33 -6.84
C LEU A 361 -10.81 27.99 -7.67
N ASP A 362 -12.07 27.58 -7.49
CA ASP A 362 -13.28 28.24 -7.99
C ASP A 362 -13.35 29.73 -7.65
N LEU A 363 -12.93 30.12 -6.44
CA LEU A 363 -12.93 31.52 -5.99
C LEU A 363 -11.68 32.27 -6.47
N VAL A 364 -10.52 31.63 -6.40
CA VAL A 364 -9.22 32.27 -6.71
C VAL A 364 -8.97 32.42 -8.21
N ALA A 365 -9.45 31.48 -9.04
CA ALA A 365 -9.26 31.55 -10.49
C ALA A 365 -10.20 32.55 -11.17
N ARG A 366 -11.38 32.81 -10.59
CA ARG A 366 -12.45 33.62 -11.20
C ARG A 366 -12.01 35.00 -11.72
N PRO A 367 -11.18 35.79 -10.99
CA PRO A 367 -10.74 37.11 -11.48
C PRO A 367 -9.79 37.07 -12.69
N PHE A 368 -9.22 35.90 -13.01
CA PHE A 368 -8.23 35.74 -14.07
C PHE A 368 -8.82 35.12 -15.35
N LEU A 369 -10.13 34.88 -15.38
CA LEU A 369 -10.82 34.28 -16.52
C LEU A 369 -11.51 35.36 -17.38
N PRO A 370 -11.50 35.21 -18.71
CA PRO A 370 -12.33 36.01 -19.61
C PRO A 370 -13.83 35.93 -19.27
N GLU A 371 -14.60 36.97 -19.56
CA GLU A 371 -16.04 37.03 -19.23
C GLU A 371 -16.88 35.94 -19.92
N ASP A 372 -16.47 35.49 -21.11
CA ASP A 372 -17.12 34.42 -21.91
C ASP A 372 -16.88 33.01 -21.35
N LYS A 373 -16.06 32.88 -20.30
CA LYS A 373 -15.66 31.60 -19.71
C LYS A 373 -16.00 31.55 -18.23
N LYS A 374 -16.80 30.56 -17.84
CA LYS A 374 -17.06 30.24 -16.44
C LYS A 374 -16.40 28.93 -16.10
N PHE A 375 -15.44 28.97 -15.18
CA PHE A 375 -14.76 27.79 -14.65
C PHE A 375 -15.01 27.71 -13.14
N ASN A 376 -15.47 26.55 -12.70
CA ASN A 376 -15.74 26.26 -11.30
C ASN A 376 -15.13 24.90 -10.96
N TYR A 377 -14.02 24.92 -10.23
CA TYR A 377 -13.38 23.72 -9.73
C TYR A 377 -13.28 23.78 -8.20
N TYR A 378 -13.87 22.80 -7.54
CA TYR A 378 -13.59 22.56 -6.13
C TYR A 378 -13.62 21.08 -5.78
N PHE A 379 -12.91 20.74 -4.72
CA PHE A 379 -13.02 19.48 -4.01
C PHE A 379 -13.20 19.72 -2.53
N TYR A 380 -13.80 18.76 -1.86
CA TYR A 380 -13.79 18.67 -0.41
C TYR A 380 -13.62 17.23 0.04
N ASP A 381 -13.03 17.06 1.21
CA ASP A 381 -13.00 15.79 1.91
C ASP A 381 -13.28 15.97 3.40
N ILE A 382 -13.85 14.92 3.99
CA ILE A 382 -14.15 14.80 5.41
C ILE A 382 -13.69 13.42 5.86
N ASN A 383 -12.92 13.36 6.94
CA ASN A 383 -12.54 12.15 7.65
C ASN A 383 -13.02 12.26 9.10
N ALA A 384 -13.82 11.30 9.55
CA ALA A 384 -14.32 11.25 10.91
C ALA A 384 -14.12 9.85 11.50
N LYS A 385 -13.69 9.78 12.76
CA LYS A 385 -13.57 8.53 13.50
C LYS A 385 -14.01 8.72 14.93
N VAL A 386 -14.81 7.77 15.43
CA VAL A 386 -15.18 7.65 16.83
C VAL A 386 -14.62 6.33 17.34
N ASN A 387 -14.03 6.39 18.53
CA ASN A 387 -13.36 5.28 19.17
C ASN A 387 -13.91 5.13 20.59
N HIS A 388 -14.49 3.97 20.89
CA HIS A 388 -15.11 3.65 22.16
C HIS A 388 -14.52 2.39 22.79
N LYS A 389 -13.98 2.52 24.00
CA LYS A 389 -13.44 1.44 24.83
C LYS A 389 -14.50 1.00 25.85
N PHE A 390 -15.11 -0.17 25.62
CA PHE A 390 -16.06 -0.76 26.57
C PHE A 390 -15.34 -1.36 27.78
N SER A 391 -14.19 -2.00 27.54
CA SER A 391 -13.31 -2.57 28.57
C SER A 391 -11.89 -2.73 28.01
N ASP A 392 -10.97 -3.26 28.81
CA ASP A 392 -9.63 -3.65 28.32
C ASP A 392 -9.67 -4.80 27.29
N ARG A 393 -10.79 -5.51 27.17
CA ARG A 393 -10.94 -6.61 26.21
C ARG A 393 -11.75 -6.25 24.97
N SER A 394 -12.53 -5.16 24.98
CA SER A 394 -13.50 -4.86 23.94
C SER A 394 -13.49 -3.38 23.57
N ARG A 395 -13.27 -3.10 22.28
CA ARG A 395 -13.16 -1.73 21.73
C ARG A 395 -13.79 -1.65 20.34
N LEU A 396 -14.59 -0.61 20.10
CA LEU A 396 -15.27 -0.36 18.84
C LEU A 396 -14.77 0.94 18.22
N PHE A 397 -14.58 0.92 16.91
CA PHE A 397 -14.24 2.06 16.08
C PHE A 397 -15.31 2.22 15.00
N LEU A 398 -15.79 3.45 14.82
CA LEU A 398 -16.66 3.83 13.71
C LEU A 398 -15.90 4.86 12.90
N SER A 399 -15.64 4.58 11.62
CA SER A 399 -14.95 5.50 10.72
C SER A 399 -15.80 5.86 9.51
N PHE A 400 -15.64 7.10 9.05
CA PHE A 400 -16.32 7.65 7.90
C PHE A 400 -15.36 8.51 7.09
N TYR A 401 -15.39 8.34 5.77
CA TYR A 401 -14.67 9.20 4.85
C TYR A 401 -15.59 9.57 3.68
N LYS A 402 -15.60 10.84 3.29
CA LYS A 402 -16.30 11.34 2.11
C LYS A 402 -15.42 12.33 1.39
N GLY A 403 -15.07 12.04 0.14
CA GLY A 403 -14.39 12.96 -0.77
C GLY A 403 -15.21 13.19 -2.03
N LYS A 404 -15.21 14.40 -2.55
CA LYS A 404 -15.84 14.74 -3.84
C LYS A 404 -15.06 15.85 -4.54
N ASP A 405 -14.89 15.71 -5.85
CA ASP A 405 -14.46 16.75 -6.76
C ASP A 405 -15.61 17.14 -7.69
N HIS A 406 -15.62 18.41 -8.06
CA HIS A 406 -16.57 19.01 -8.99
C HIS A 406 -15.81 19.94 -9.93
N TYR A 407 -16.00 19.72 -11.22
CA TYR A 407 -15.51 20.56 -12.31
C TYR A 407 -16.71 20.93 -13.19
N ASP A 408 -16.97 22.23 -13.33
CA ASP A 408 -17.94 22.77 -14.27
C ASP A 408 -17.24 23.83 -15.13
N TYR A 409 -17.27 23.63 -16.43
CA TYR A 409 -16.75 24.57 -17.41
C TYR A 409 -17.84 24.93 -18.41
N LYS A 410 -18.08 26.22 -18.58
CA LYS A 410 -19.01 26.77 -19.56
C LYS A 410 -18.29 27.76 -20.45
N GLN A 411 -18.57 27.66 -21.73
CA GLN A 411 -18.09 28.60 -22.73
C GLN A 411 -19.22 28.98 -23.68
N ASP A 412 -19.41 30.29 -23.78
CA ASP A 412 -20.33 30.93 -24.71
C ASP A 412 -19.50 31.67 -25.75
N LYS A 413 -19.74 31.40 -27.05
CA LYS A 413 -19.08 32.14 -28.13
C LYS A 413 -20.09 32.59 -29.17
N GLU A 414 -19.90 33.82 -29.62
CA GLU A 414 -20.60 34.41 -30.75
C GLU A 414 -19.59 34.65 -31.88
N TYR A 415 -19.97 34.30 -33.11
CA TYR A 415 -19.14 34.52 -34.28
C TYR A 415 -19.98 35.01 -35.46
N ASP A 416 -19.48 36.07 -36.10
CA ASP A 416 -20.08 36.65 -37.30
C ASP A 416 -19.30 36.24 -38.55
N ALA A 417 -19.97 35.64 -39.53
CA ALA A 417 -19.34 35.22 -40.79
C ALA A 417 -19.60 36.23 -41.92
N TYR A 418 -19.00 37.43 -41.86
CA TYR A 418 -19.21 38.48 -42.88
C TYR A 418 -18.61 38.23 -44.27
N SER A 419 -18.00 37.06 -44.53
CA SER A 419 -17.26 36.84 -45.78
C SER A 419 -18.12 36.51 -47.00
N ASN A 420 -19.36 36.02 -46.85
CA ASN A 420 -20.27 35.79 -47.99
C ASN A 420 -21.73 35.47 -47.64
N GLY A 421 -22.19 35.69 -46.39
CA GLY A 421 -23.57 35.39 -46.02
C GLY A 421 -23.97 35.94 -44.66
N SER A 422 -25.20 36.44 -44.62
CA SER A 422 -26.01 36.94 -43.52
C SER A 422 -26.23 35.95 -42.36
N ARG A 423 -25.21 35.39 -41.72
CA ARG A 423 -25.39 34.36 -40.65
C ARG A 423 -24.56 34.62 -39.40
N MET A 424 -25.24 34.58 -38.25
CA MET A 424 -24.65 34.62 -36.91
C MET A 424 -24.62 33.22 -36.30
N TYR A 425 -23.55 32.88 -35.61
CA TYR A 425 -23.36 31.60 -34.93
C TYR A 425 -23.23 31.78 -33.43
N PHE A 426 -24.10 31.12 -32.69
CA PHE A 426 -24.05 31.07 -31.22
C PHE A 426 -23.66 29.66 -30.78
N TYR A 427 -22.57 29.56 -30.04
CA TYR A 427 -22.07 28.31 -29.48
C TYR A 427 -22.16 28.37 -27.96
N ASN A 428 -22.88 27.41 -27.37
CA ASN A 428 -22.86 27.16 -25.94
C ASN A 428 -22.30 25.76 -25.71
N SER A 429 -21.28 25.66 -24.85
CA SER A 429 -20.73 24.37 -24.43
C SER A 429 -20.61 24.32 -22.92
N ARG A 430 -20.94 23.17 -22.33
CA ARG A 430 -20.83 22.91 -20.90
C ARG A 430 -20.33 21.50 -20.66
N ILE A 431 -19.29 21.39 -19.85
CA ILE A 431 -18.81 20.12 -19.30
C ILE A 431 -19.00 20.16 -17.78
N ASP A 432 -19.74 19.19 -17.25
CA ASP A 432 -19.90 18.94 -15.82
C ASP A 432 -19.28 17.58 -15.48
N PHE A 433 -18.27 17.57 -14.62
CA PHE A 433 -17.50 16.38 -14.27
C PHE A 433 -17.36 16.26 -12.76
N ASN A 434 -17.84 15.14 -12.22
CA ASN A 434 -17.80 14.86 -10.78
C ASN A 434 -17.22 13.47 -10.55
N TRP A 435 -16.41 13.33 -9.50
CA TRP A 435 -15.99 12.04 -8.99
C TRP A 435 -15.81 12.09 -7.48
N GLY A 436 -15.81 10.92 -6.83
CA GLY A 436 -15.59 10.89 -5.38
C GLY A 436 -15.80 9.53 -4.75
N ASN A 437 -15.43 9.47 -3.47
CA ASN A 437 -15.39 8.28 -2.64
C ASN A 437 -16.23 8.46 -1.38
N THR A 438 -16.91 7.40 -0.94
CA THR A 438 -17.62 7.35 0.34
C THR A 438 -17.31 6.03 1.03
N ILE A 439 -16.80 6.09 2.25
CA ILE A 439 -16.48 4.92 3.06
C ILE A 439 -17.16 5.07 4.42
N ALA A 440 -17.79 4.01 4.89
CA ALA A 440 -18.27 3.89 6.25
C ALA A 440 -17.88 2.51 6.78
N ALA A 441 -17.25 2.45 7.96
CA ALA A 441 -16.80 1.19 8.53
C ALA A 441 -17.04 1.12 10.05
N GLY A 442 -17.44 -0.05 10.51
CA GLY A 442 -17.49 -0.42 11.92
C GLY A 442 -16.46 -1.52 12.19
N ARG A 443 -15.58 -1.30 13.17
CA ARG A 443 -14.53 -2.23 13.56
C ARG A 443 -14.62 -2.55 15.04
N TRP A 444 -14.66 -3.83 15.37
CA TRP A 444 -14.67 -4.33 16.73
C TRP A 444 -13.44 -5.18 17.03
N ASN A 445 -12.69 -4.78 18.05
CA ASN A 445 -11.53 -5.49 18.56
C ASN A 445 -11.90 -6.23 19.84
N TYR A 446 -11.52 -7.50 19.92
CA TYR A 446 -11.76 -8.34 21.08
C TYR A 446 -10.54 -9.18 21.49
N VAL A 447 -10.20 -9.15 22.78
CA VAL A 447 -9.16 -10.01 23.37
C VAL A 447 -9.82 -11.21 24.04
N PHE A 448 -9.69 -12.40 23.44
CA PHE A 448 -10.28 -13.63 23.97
C PHE A 448 -9.52 -14.15 25.20
N ASN A 449 -8.19 -14.14 25.12
CA ASN A 449 -7.29 -14.52 26.19
C ASN A 449 -5.92 -13.84 26.01
N SER A 450 -4.95 -14.15 26.85
CA SER A 450 -3.61 -13.56 26.83
C SER A 450 -2.84 -13.77 25.52
N LYS A 451 -3.25 -14.71 24.65
CA LYS A 451 -2.55 -15.10 23.41
C LYS A 451 -3.36 -14.90 22.13
N LEU A 452 -4.67 -14.66 22.22
CA LEU A 452 -5.58 -14.58 21.07
C LEU A 452 -6.34 -13.26 21.05
N PHE A 453 -6.06 -12.45 20.02
CA PHE A 453 -6.72 -11.19 19.71
C PHE A 453 -7.51 -11.33 18.40
N SER A 454 -8.66 -10.68 18.30
CA SER A 454 -9.46 -10.60 17.08
C SER A 454 -9.83 -9.18 16.70
N ASN A 455 -9.90 -8.94 15.40
CA ASN A 455 -10.38 -7.71 14.78
C ASN A 455 -11.44 -8.07 13.74
N THR A 456 -12.68 -7.63 13.95
CA THR A 456 -13.78 -7.82 13.00
C THR A 456 -14.20 -6.47 12.41
N THR A 457 -14.26 -6.36 11.09
CA THR A 457 -14.64 -5.13 10.38
C THR A 457 -15.80 -5.40 9.42
N VAL A 458 -16.81 -4.53 9.45
CA VAL A 458 -17.84 -4.42 8.43
C VAL A 458 -17.70 -3.05 7.78
N ALA A 459 -17.70 -2.98 6.46
CA ALA A 459 -17.61 -1.70 5.76
C ALA A 459 -18.41 -1.64 4.47
N TYR A 460 -18.77 -0.41 4.13
CA TYR A 460 -19.34 0.00 2.86
C TYR A 460 -18.36 0.96 2.18
N ASN A 461 -18.12 0.74 0.88
CA ASN A 461 -17.28 1.60 0.06
C ASN A 461 -17.98 1.89 -1.26
N HIS A 462 -18.04 3.16 -1.66
CA HIS A 462 -18.70 3.61 -2.89
C HIS A 462 -17.84 4.64 -3.61
N TYR A 463 -17.40 4.28 -4.81
CA TYR A 463 -16.76 5.18 -5.75
C TYR A 463 -17.64 5.40 -6.97
N GLN A 464 -17.75 6.65 -7.40
CA GLN A 464 -18.50 7.02 -8.59
C GLN A 464 -17.80 8.15 -9.34
N MET A 465 -17.95 8.11 -10.66
CA MET A 465 -17.59 9.17 -11.58
C MET A 465 -18.79 9.42 -12.52
N SER A 466 -19.03 10.69 -12.84
CA SER A 466 -20.03 11.11 -13.80
C SER A 466 -19.54 12.31 -14.60
N MET A 467 -19.69 12.26 -15.91
CA MET A 467 -19.40 13.35 -16.83
C MET A 467 -20.63 13.62 -17.68
N ALA A 468 -21.05 14.87 -17.76
CA ALA A 468 -22.10 15.34 -18.66
C ALA A 468 -21.50 16.41 -19.58
N ASP A 469 -21.69 16.24 -20.88
CA ASP A 469 -21.25 17.17 -21.92
C ASP A 469 -22.49 17.66 -22.68
N THR A 470 -22.66 18.97 -22.76
CA THR A 470 -23.73 19.62 -23.52
C THR A 470 -23.10 20.60 -24.49
N TYR A 471 -23.46 20.47 -25.76
CA TYR A 471 -23.08 21.39 -26.81
C TYR A 471 -24.33 21.84 -27.56
N ARG A 472 -24.51 23.15 -27.70
CA ARG A 472 -25.58 23.76 -28.48
C ARG A 472 -24.97 24.73 -29.48
N LYS A 473 -25.44 24.63 -30.71
CA LYS A 473 -25.14 25.56 -31.80
C LYS A 473 -26.46 26.08 -32.35
N ASP A 474 -26.65 27.39 -32.31
CA ASP A 474 -27.77 28.06 -32.98
C ASP A 474 -27.22 28.91 -34.14
N ILE A 475 -27.93 28.89 -35.27
CA ILE A 475 -27.61 29.67 -36.48
C ILE A 475 -28.82 30.54 -36.78
N ILE A 476 -28.59 31.86 -36.86
CA ILE A 476 -29.64 32.85 -37.17
C ILE A 476 -29.22 33.61 -38.42
N GLU A 477 -30.15 33.85 -39.34
CA GLU A 477 -29.90 34.72 -40.48
C GLU A 477 -30.04 36.20 -40.10
N ALA A 478 -29.00 37.01 -40.29
CA ALA A 478 -28.90 38.41 -39.86
C ALA A 478 -28.34 39.32 -40.97
N ASP A 479 -28.83 40.56 -41.04
CA ASP A 479 -28.47 41.53 -42.06
C ASP A 479 -27.08 42.13 -41.84
N LYS A 480 -26.69 43.09 -42.68
CA LYS A 480 -25.37 43.74 -42.58
C LYS A 480 -25.18 44.55 -41.29
N ASN A 481 -26.25 44.82 -40.55
CA ASN A 481 -26.24 45.55 -39.28
C ASN A 481 -26.33 44.59 -38.07
N GLY A 482 -26.44 43.27 -38.30
CA GLY A 482 -26.60 42.26 -37.25
C GLY A 482 -28.06 42.05 -36.81
N ASP A 483 -29.03 42.65 -37.51
CA ASP A 483 -30.45 42.46 -37.20
C ASP A 483 -30.97 41.18 -37.86
N PRO A 484 -31.72 40.31 -37.16
CA PRO A 484 -32.27 39.09 -37.74
C PRO A 484 -33.14 39.38 -38.98
N ILE A 485 -32.81 38.77 -40.14
CA ILE A 485 -33.55 38.95 -41.41
C ILE A 485 -34.85 38.14 -41.39
N THR A 486 -34.88 37.01 -40.69
CA THR A 486 -36.03 36.11 -40.61
C THR A 486 -36.14 35.45 -39.23
N ASP A 487 -37.32 34.96 -38.87
CA ASP A 487 -37.53 34.04 -37.73
C ASP A 487 -36.96 32.62 -38.00
N ARG A 488 -36.29 32.42 -39.14
CA ARG A 488 -35.74 31.12 -39.53
C ARG A 488 -34.40 30.87 -38.86
N GLY A 489 -34.26 29.72 -38.22
CA GLY A 489 -33.11 29.40 -37.39
C GLY A 489 -32.87 27.90 -37.32
N GLU A 490 -31.60 27.52 -37.42
CA GLU A 490 -31.16 26.15 -37.24
C GLU A 490 -30.59 25.99 -35.82
N SER A 491 -30.98 24.94 -35.12
CA SER A 491 -30.39 24.59 -33.82
C SER A 491 -29.93 23.14 -33.79
N TYR A 492 -28.73 22.93 -33.27
CA TYR A 492 -28.12 21.63 -33.03
C TYR A 492 -27.81 21.51 -31.54
N VAL A 493 -28.34 20.47 -30.90
CA VAL A 493 -28.09 20.17 -29.48
C VAL A 493 -27.55 18.77 -29.35
N TYR A 494 -26.38 18.65 -28.75
CA TYR A 494 -25.76 17.39 -28.35
C TYR A 494 -25.70 17.34 -26.82
N ASN A 495 -26.20 16.26 -26.23
CA ASN A 495 -26.05 15.96 -24.82
C ASN A 495 -25.43 14.57 -24.68
N SER A 496 -24.47 14.41 -23.78
CA SER A 496 -23.86 13.11 -23.49
C SER A 496 -23.63 12.95 -22.00
N ASP A 497 -24.15 11.87 -21.43
CA ASP A 497 -23.88 11.44 -20.06
C ASP A 497 -22.98 10.20 -20.08
N TYR A 498 -21.94 10.21 -19.25
CA TYR A 498 -21.01 9.11 -19.04
C TYR A 498 -20.88 8.83 -17.55
N ARG A 499 -21.12 7.59 -17.10
CA ARG A 499 -21.06 7.21 -15.68
C ARG A 499 -20.31 5.90 -15.47
N SER A 500 -19.51 5.85 -14.40
CA SER A 500 -18.78 4.67 -13.96
C SER A 500 -18.72 4.62 -12.44
N GLY A 501 -18.60 3.42 -11.87
CA GLY A 501 -18.42 3.28 -10.43
C GLY A 501 -18.34 1.86 -9.92
N ILE A 502 -18.02 1.74 -8.64
CA ILE A 502 -17.96 0.49 -7.90
C ILE A 502 -18.51 0.71 -6.50
N HIS A 503 -19.31 -0.23 -6.03
CA HIS A 503 -19.75 -0.26 -4.64
C HIS A 503 -19.55 -1.64 -4.02
N ASP A 504 -18.98 -1.63 -2.82
CA ASP A 504 -18.57 -2.81 -2.11
C ASP A 504 -19.21 -2.88 -0.72
N TRP A 505 -19.64 -4.08 -0.35
CA TRP A 505 -19.89 -4.46 1.04
C TRP A 505 -18.83 -5.47 1.47
N SER A 506 -18.09 -5.16 2.53
CA SER A 506 -17.02 -6.02 3.03
C SER A 506 -17.28 -6.46 4.46
N PHE A 507 -17.10 -7.75 4.73
CA PHE A 507 -16.96 -8.33 6.06
C PHE A 507 -15.58 -8.99 6.15
N HIS A 508 -14.85 -8.70 7.23
CA HIS A 508 -13.53 -9.26 7.44
C HIS A 508 -13.30 -9.54 8.92
N THR A 509 -12.75 -10.70 9.25
CA THR A 509 -12.33 -11.02 10.62
C THR A 509 -10.92 -11.61 10.63
N ASP A 510 -10.05 -10.99 11.42
CA ASP A 510 -8.66 -11.37 11.64
C ASP A 510 -8.48 -11.92 13.05
N PHE A 511 -7.52 -12.82 13.20
CA PHE A 511 -7.03 -13.33 14.46
C PHE A 511 -5.51 -13.22 14.52
N ASP A 512 -5.00 -12.56 15.56
CA ASP A 512 -3.58 -12.58 15.94
C ASP A 512 -3.41 -13.60 17.08
N TYR A 513 -2.63 -14.65 16.82
CA TYR A 513 -2.36 -15.74 17.76
C TYR A 513 -0.87 -15.88 18.04
N MET A 514 -0.48 -15.74 19.32
CA MET A 514 0.90 -15.83 19.79
C MET A 514 1.04 -17.03 20.76
N PRO A 515 1.13 -18.27 20.26
CA PRO A 515 1.20 -19.47 21.12
C PRO A 515 2.47 -19.51 21.97
N VAL A 516 3.59 -19.12 21.36
CA VAL A 516 4.95 -19.07 21.93
C VAL A 516 5.70 -17.87 21.34
N PRO A 517 6.77 -17.35 21.98
CA PRO A 517 7.45 -16.11 21.54
C PRO A 517 8.04 -16.16 20.12
N ASP A 518 8.39 -17.36 19.66
CA ASP A 518 9.05 -17.58 18.37
C ASP A 518 8.06 -17.70 17.21
N HIS A 519 6.75 -17.78 17.49
CA HIS A 519 5.71 -17.93 16.47
C HIS A 519 4.65 -16.84 16.60
N HIS A 520 4.40 -16.14 15.51
CA HIS A 520 3.30 -15.19 15.39
C HIS A 520 2.40 -15.60 14.24
N VAL A 521 1.29 -16.27 14.59
CA VAL A 521 0.35 -16.82 13.64
C VAL A 521 -0.79 -15.84 13.44
N LYS A 522 -1.08 -15.51 12.18
CA LYS A 522 -2.22 -14.68 11.80
C LYS A 522 -3.09 -15.41 10.81
N PHE A 523 -4.39 -15.41 11.03
CA PHE A 523 -5.34 -16.03 10.12
C PHE A 523 -6.64 -15.25 10.11
N GLY A 524 -7.40 -15.37 9.04
CA GLY A 524 -8.65 -14.64 8.91
C GLY A 524 -9.48 -15.09 7.72
N VAL A 525 -10.74 -14.63 7.74
CA VAL A 525 -11.69 -14.84 6.65
C VAL A 525 -12.29 -13.51 6.21
N SER A 526 -12.54 -13.38 4.91
CA SER A 526 -13.15 -12.20 4.32
C SER A 526 -14.25 -12.59 3.34
N TYR A 527 -15.26 -11.73 3.26
CA TYR A 527 -16.28 -11.74 2.23
C TYR A 527 -16.45 -10.33 1.67
N LEU A 528 -16.36 -10.20 0.36
CA LEU A 528 -16.50 -8.94 -0.36
C LEU A 528 -17.55 -9.12 -1.46
N TYR A 529 -18.61 -8.32 -1.37
CA TYR A 529 -19.63 -8.25 -2.40
C TYR A 529 -19.44 -6.97 -3.21
N HIS A 530 -19.07 -7.15 -4.47
CA HIS A 530 -18.87 -6.08 -5.42
C HIS A 530 -20.08 -5.89 -6.30
N THR A 531 -20.37 -4.64 -6.61
CA THR A 531 -21.22 -4.30 -7.76
C THR A 531 -20.53 -3.22 -8.58
N PHE A 532 -20.23 -3.58 -9.82
CA PHE A 532 -19.56 -2.74 -10.79
C PHE A 532 -20.57 -2.14 -11.74
N ARG A 533 -20.34 -0.87 -12.08
CA ARG A 533 -20.98 -0.19 -13.19
C ARG A 533 -19.85 0.31 -14.11
N PRO A 534 -19.31 -0.54 -15.00
CA PRO A 534 -18.16 -0.21 -15.83
C PRO A 534 -18.38 1.05 -16.63
N GLU A 535 -19.28 1.03 -17.61
CA GLU A 535 -19.48 2.14 -18.55
C GLU A 535 -20.98 2.30 -18.81
N VAL A 536 -21.48 3.53 -18.67
CA VAL A 536 -22.84 3.89 -19.09
C VAL A 536 -22.77 5.18 -19.86
N THR A 537 -22.96 5.09 -21.17
CA THR A 537 -22.94 6.22 -22.10
C THR A 537 -24.32 6.38 -22.73
N THR A 538 -24.91 7.56 -22.56
CA THR A 538 -26.15 7.94 -23.24
C THR A 538 -25.94 9.28 -23.92
N SER A 539 -26.11 9.33 -25.24
CA SER A 539 -25.95 10.56 -26.02
C SER A 539 -27.21 10.86 -26.80
N ARG A 540 -27.64 12.11 -26.83
CA ARG A 540 -28.82 12.58 -27.57
C ARG A 540 -28.42 13.71 -28.50
N VAL A 541 -28.75 13.56 -29.78
CA VAL A 541 -28.61 14.60 -30.80
C VAL A 541 -30.01 15.07 -31.17
N LYS A 542 -30.23 16.39 -31.10
CA LYS A 542 -31.47 17.02 -31.55
C LYS A 542 -31.14 18.15 -32.52
N GLU A 543 -31.76 18.10 -33.69
CA GLU A 543 -31.69 19.13 -34.71
C GLU A 543 -33.08 19.70 -34.93
N ALA A 544 -33.19 21.03 -34.99
CA ALA A 544 -34.42 21.70 -35.33
C ALA A 544 -34.16 22.83 -36.34
N VAL A 545 -35.08 22.97 -37.28
CA VAL A 545 -35.11 24.02 -38.31
C VAL A 545 -36.43 24.75 -38.14
N ASP A 546 -36.37 26.07 -37.98
CA ASP A 546 -37.55 26.94 -37.81
C ASP A 546 -38.46 26.50 -36.65
N GLY A 547 -37.84 26.05 -35.56
CA GLY A 547 -38.52 25.54 -34.36
C GLY A 547 -39.13 24.13 -34.50
N GLN A 548 -39.14 23.55 -35.70
CA GLN A 548 -39.60 22.18 -35.93
C GLN A 548 -38.45 21.18 -35.80
N THR A 549 -38.68 20.08 -35.09
CA THR A 549 -37.64 19.04 -34.90
C THR A 549 -37.42 18.29 -36.20
N ALA A 550 -36.24 18.43 -36.79
CA ALA A 550 -35.83 17.72 -38.01
C ALA A 550 -35.28 16.32 -37.67
N GLN A 551 -34.52 16.21 -36.57
CA GLN A 551 -33.96 14.95 -36.09
C GLN A 551 -33.91 14.93 -34.56
N ASP A 552 -34.26 13.80 -33.94
CA ASP A 552 -34.09 13.55 -32.51
C ASP A 552 -33.66 12.09 -32.32
N THR A 553 -32.39 11.87 -32.03
CA THR A 553 -31.80 10.54 -31.94
C THR A 553 -31.14 10.34 -30.58
N VAL A 554 -31.51 9.26 -29.89
CA VAL A 554 -30.87 8.83 -28.64
C VAL A 554 -30.04 7.59 -28.91
N TYR A 555 -28.74 7.69 -28.65
CA TYR A 555 -27.80 6.59 -28.63
C TYR A 555 -27.59 6.13 -27.19
N ASN A 556 -27.95 4.88 -26.90
CA ASN A 556 -27.62 4.23 -25.64
C ASN A 556 -26.65 3.09 -25.96
N ASP A 557 -25.52 3.03 -25.25
CA ASP A 557 -24.70 1.82 -25.33
C ASP A 557 -25.45 0.64 -24.68
N SER A 558 -25.45 -0.48 -25.40
CA SER A 558 -26.10 -1.74 -25.06
C SER A 558 -25.55 -2.41 -23.79
N SER A 559 -24.41 -1.95 -23.26
CA SER A 559 -23.68 -2.58 -22.16
C SER A 559 -23.98 -2.03 -20.75
N ASN A 560 -25.08 -1.30 -20.58
CA ASN A 560 -25.53 -0.68 -19.31
C ASN A 560 -26.09 -1.70 -18.28
N SER A 561 -25.30 -2.71 -17.93
CA SER A 561 -25.67 -3.73 -16.94
C SER A 561 -24.76 -3.69 -15.72
N TYR A 562 -25.34 -3.76 -14.53
CA TYR A 562 -24.59 -4.01 -13.31
C TYR A 562 -23.91 -5.38 -13.38
N LEU A 563 -22.63 -5.43 -13.04
CA LEU A 563 -21.90 -6.68 -12.87
C LEU A 563 -21.71 -6.93 -11.37
N HIS A 564 -22.09 -8.11 -10.91
CA HIS A 564 -21.93 -8.50 -9.52
C HIS A 564 -20.77 -9.49 -9.36
N GLY A 565 -20.03 -9.36 -8.26
CA GLY A 565 -18.92 -10.24 -7.91
C GLY A 565 -18.98 -10.60 -6.44
N HIS A 566 -18.78 -11.88 -6.12
CA HIS A 566 -18.65 -12.38 -4.76
C HIS A 566 -17.22 -12.89 -4.57
N GLU A 567 -16.47 -12.33 -3.63
CA GLU A 567 -15.14 -12.80 -3.26
C GLU A 567 -15.16 -13.33 -1.85
N PHE A 568 -14.85 -14.61 -1.69
CA PHE A 568 -14.59 -15.24 -0.39
C PHE A 568 -13.09 -15.49 -0.28
N SER A 569 -12.46 -15.07 0.80
CA SER A 569 -11.05 -15.35 1.05
C SER A 569 -10.79 -15.90 2.43
N PHE A 570 -9.78 -16.76 2.52
CA PHE A 570 -9.20 -17.25 3.76
C PHE A 570 -7.69 -17.07 3.68
N TYR A 571 -7.06 -16.67 4.77
CA TYR A 571 -5.60 -16.66 4.84
C TYR A 571 -5.12 -17.25 6.16
N ALA A 572 -3.91 -17.78 6.12
CA ALA A 572 -3.13 -18.12 7.30
C ALA A 572 -1.66 -17.83 6.99
N GLU A 573 -0.96 -17.26 7.96
CA GLU A 573 0.48 -17.03 7.91
C GLU A 573 1.10 -17.16 9.29
N ASP A 574 2.38 -17.51 9.30
CA ASP A 574 3.20 -17.59 10.51
C ASP A 574 4.52 -16.85 10.27
N ASN A 575 4.85 -15.94 11.17
CA ASN A 575 6.17 -15.33 11.25
C ASN A 575 6.94 -16.03 12.38
N ALA A 576 7.85 -16.91 11.99
CA ALA A 576 8.57 -17.81 12.87
C ALA A 576 10.05 -17.47 12.96
N ASP A 577 10.57 -17.32 14.17
CA ASP A 577 12.00 -17.22 14.46
C ASP A 577 12.55 -18.65 14.65
N ILE A 578 13.18 -19.19 13.61
CA ILE A 578 13.71 -20.57 13.60
C ILE A 578 14.99 -20.68 14.43
N SER A 579 15.76 -19.59 14.49
CA SER A 579 16.95 -19.42 15.33
C SER A 579 17.22 -17.93 15.50
N ASP A 580 18.18 -17.56 16.35
CA ASP A 580 18.61 -16.16 16.54
C ASP A 580 19.02 -15.44 15.24
N ARG A 581 19.37 -16.20 14.19
CA ARG A 581 19.80 -15.65 12.89
C ARG A 581 18.78 -15.81 11.78
N LEU A 582 17.84 -16.75 11.87
CA LEU A 582 16.94 -17.09 10.78
C LEU A 582 15.49 -16.87 11.19
N SER A 583 14.81 -15.96 10.51
CA SER A 583 13.37 -15.76 10.60
C SER A 583 12.71 -16.14 9.28
N LEU A 584 11.55 -16.80 9.34
CA LEU A 584 10.74 -17.18 8.17
C LEU A 584 9.33 -16.60 8.30
N ASN A 585 8.77 -16.11 7.20
CA ASN A 585 7.36 -15.80 7.09
C ASN A 585 6.76 -16.71 6.00
N VAL A 586 5.89 -17.63 6.41
CA VAL A 586 5.23 -18.59 5.53
C VAL A 586 3.74 -18.29 5.57
N GLY A 587 3.11 -18.13 4.42
CA GLY A 587 1.68 -17.86 4.36
C GLY A 587 1.00 -18.38 3.12
N ILE A 588 -0.31 -18.58 3.22
CA ILE A 588 -1.18 -18.94 2.12
C ILE A 588 -2.42 -18.06 2.14
N HIS A 589 -2.79 -17.55 0.98
CA HIS A 589 -4.06 -16.86 0.75
C HIS A 589 -4.88 -17.67 -0.25
N LEU A 590 -6.08 -18.08 0.15
CA LEU A 590 -7.04 -18.78 -0.69
C LEU A 590 -8.16 -17.80 -1.02
N SER A 591 -8.52 -17.67 -2.29
CA SER A 591 -9.65 -16.83 -2.69
C SER A 591 -10.52 -17.51 -3.75
N LEU A 592 -11.83 -17.32 -3.63
CA LEU A 592 -12.84 -17.76 -4.57
C LEU A 592 -13.63 -16.54 -5.03
N PHE A 593 -13.45 -16.15 -6.30
CA PHE A 593 -14.22 -15.08 -6.93
C PHE A 593 -15.29 -15.66 -7.84
N SER A 594 -16.56 -15.35 -7.60
CA SER A 594 -17.70 -15.79 -8.40
C SER A 594 -18.39 -14.62 -9.06
N THR A 595 -18.61 -14.71 -10.38
CA THR A 595 -19.31 -13.70 -11.17
C THR A 595 -19.96 -14.36 -12.39
N GLN A 596 -21.15 -13.89 -12.79
CA GLN A 596 -21.86 -14.40 -13.98
C GLN A 596 -21.99 -15.94 -14.02
N GLY A 597 -22.17 -16.59 -12.86
CA GLY A 597 -22.25 -18.06 -12.75
C GLY A 597 -20.91 -18.81 -12.89
N LYS A 598 -19.77 -18.11 -13.02
CA LYS A 598 -18.43 -18.69 -13.11
C LYS A 598 -17.61 -18.39 -11.85
N GLY A 599 -17.05 -19.43 -11.25
CA GLY A 599 -16.13 -19.34 -10.12
C GLY A 599 -14.66 -19.45 -10.53
N TYR A 600 -13.81 -18.65 -9.88
CA TYR A 600 -12.36 -18.67 -10.00
C TYR A 600 -11.73 -18.91 -8.63
N LEU A 601 -11.19 -20.11 -8.43
CA LEU A 601 -10.46 -20.47 -7.22
C LEU A 601 -8.96 -20.21 -7.41
N SER A 602 -8.34 -19.59 -6.41
CA SER A 602 -6.91 -19.28 -6.39
C SER A 602 -6.26 -19.69 -5.07
N ALA A 603 -5.09 -20.32 -5.16
CA ALA A 603 -4.19 -20.53 -4.04
C ALA A 603 -2.92 -19.70 -4.26
N GLN A 604 -2.60 -18.85 -3.30
CA GLN A 604 -1.57 -17.83 -3.40
C GLN A 604 -0.54 -18.02 -2.26
N PRO A 605 0.41 -18.97 -2.41
CA PRO A 605 1.46 -19.19 -1.42
C PRO A 605 2.48 -18.04 -1.40
N ARG A 606 3.01 -17.75 -0.21
CA ARG A 606 4.01 -16.71 0.03
C ARG A 606 5.04 -17.20 1.03
N LEU A 607 6.30 -16.91 0.74
CA LEU A 607 7.45 -17.26 1.55
C LEU A 607 8.41 -16.07 1.58
N SER A 608 8.81 -15.64 2.77
CA SER A 608 9.93 -14.73 2.98
C SER A 608 10.88 -15.32 4.01
N ALA A 609 12.17 -15.12 3.81
CA ALA A 609 13.21 -15.55 4.73
C ALA A 609 14.17 -14.39 4.99
N ARG A 610 14.61 -14.25 6.24
CA ARG A 610 15.63 -13.29 6.67
C ARG A 610 16.73 -14.03 7.40
N TYR A 611 17.97 -13.82 6.97
CA TYR A 611 19.16 -14.35 7.63
C TYR A 611 20.06 -13.20 8.11
N ARG A 612 20.28 -13.10 9.42
CA ARG A 612 21.14 -12.12 10.07
C ARG A 612 22.56 -12.68 10.19
N PHE A 613 23.52 -12.04 9.54
CA PHE A 613 24.93 -12.46 9.59
C PHE A 613 25.61 -11.97 10.88
N HIS A 614 25.37 -10.70 11.22
CA HIS A 614 25.80 -10.04 12.46
C HIS A 614 24.81 -8.89 12.75
N ASP A 615 24.96 -8.18 13.87
CA ASP A 615 23.96 -7.22 14.39
C ASP A 615 23.66 -6.01 13.48
N GLY A 616 24.40 -5.84 12.39
CA GLY A 616 24.23 -4.77 11.42
C GLY A 616 23.81 -5.22 10.02
N PHE A 617 23.92 -6.50 9.65
CA PHE A 617 23.68 -6.95 8.27
C PHE A 617 22.74 -8.16 8.18
N ALA A 618 21.73 -8.06 7.32
CA ALA A 618 20.79 -9.13 7.02
C ALA A 618 20.59 -9.30 5.51
N ALA A 619 20.52 -10.55 5.06
CA ALA A 619 20.00 -10.88 3.73
C ALA A 619 18.55 -11.34 3.84
N LYS A 620 17.76 -11.01 2.82
CA LYS A 620 16.38 -11.50 2.68
C LYS A 620 16.13 -12.06 1.30
N ALA A 621 15.25 -13.04 1.24
CA ALA A 621 14.74 -13.60 0.00
C ALA A 621 13.23 -13.82 0.13
N SER A 622 12.50 -13.69 -0.99
CA SER A 622 11.07 -13.92 -1.01
C SER A 622 10.58 -14.50 -2.33
N PHE A 623 9.48 -15.25 -2.22
CA PHE A 623 8.67 -15.74 -3.33
C PHE A 623 7.19 -15.47 -3.02
N THR A 624 6.49 -14.86 -3.96
CA THR A 624 5.05 -14.63 -3.85
C THR A 624 4.32 -14.98 -5.14
N GLN A 625 3.19 -15.67 -4.99
CA GLN A 625 2.17 -15.79 -6.01
C GLN A 625 0.96 -14.94 -5.60
N MET A 626 0.42 -14.16 -6.53
CA MET A 626 -0.68 -13.21 -6.27
C MET A 626 -1.70 -13.25 -7.40
N GLU A 627 -2.96 -12.97 -7.09
CA GLU A 627 -4.07 -12.93 -8.05
C GLU A 627 -4.97 -11.71 -7.80
N GLN A 628 -5.51 -11.15 -8.88
CA GLN A 628 -6.32 -9.93 -8.86
C GLN A 628 -7.57 -10.11 -9.72
N TYR A 629 -8.72 -9.71 -9.15
CA TYR A 629 -10.05 -9.86 -9.76
C TYR A 629 -10.71 -8.56 -10.24
N VAL A 630 -10.13 -7.42 -9.87
CA VAL A 630 -10.61 -6.08 -10.24
C VAL A 630 -9.51 -5.38 -11.01
N HIS A 631 -9.82 -4.80 -12.18
CA HIS A 631 -8.87 -4.18 -13.09
C HIS A 631 -9.23 -2.71 -13.31
N LEU A 632 -8.23 -1.88 -13.63
CA LEU A 632 -8.44 -0.50 -14.08
C LEU A 632 -7.96 -0.39 -15.52
N LEU A 633 -8.88 -0.08 -16.43
CA LEU A 633 -8.54 0.16 -17.83
C LEU A 633 -8.23 1.64 -18.01
N SER A 634 -7.01 1.93 -18.47
CA SER A 634 -6.56 3.29 -18.76
C SER A 634 -5.92 3.38 -20.14
N SER A 635 -6.28 4.41 -20.91
CA SER A 635 -5.66 4.72 -22.20
C SER A 635 -4.46 5.66 -22.07
N SER A 636 -4.30 6.34 -20.94
CA SER A 636 -3.30 7.39 -20.70
C SER A 636 -2.19 6.93 -19.72
N PRO A 637 -0.98 7.49 -19.79
CA PRO A 637 0.02 7.32 -18.72
C PRO A 637 -0.29 8.16 -17.47
N ILE A 638 -1.32 9.01 -17.50
CA ILE A 638 -1.82 9.72 -16.32
C ILE A 638 -3.02 8.93 -15.78
N SER A 639 -3.04 8.65 -14.47
CA SER A 639 -4.22 8.07 -13.83
C SER A 639 -5.32 9.12 -13.83
N LEU A 640 -6.47 8.80 -14.41
CA LEU A 640 -7.58 9.73 -14.55
C LEU A 640 -8.84 9.17 -13.88
N PRO A 641 -9.74 10.01 -13.35
CA PRO A 641 -11.00 9.53 -12.80
C PRO A 641 -11.93 8.89 -13.86
N THR A 642 -11.63 9.08 -15.15
CA THR A 642 -12.33 8.43 -16.27
C THR A 642 -11.85 7.00 -16.56
N ASP A 643 -10.77 6.55 -15.92
CA ASP A 643 -10.28 5.18 -16.07
C ASP A 643 -11.32 4.17 -15.54
N LEU A 644 -11.48 3.03 -16.23
CA LEU A 644 -12.61 2.12 -16.02
C LEU A 644 -12.31 1.02 -15.00
N TRP A 645 -13.00 1.01 -13.85
CA TRP A 645 -12.96 -0.13 -12.93
C TRP A 645 -13.83 -1.26 -13.45
N VAL A 646 -13.19 -2.39 -13.77
CA VAL A 646 -13.87 -3.55 -14.38
C VAL A 646 -13.54 -4.86 -13.65
N PRO A 647 -14.50 -5.79 -13.51
CA PRO A 647 -14.23 -7.06 -12.89
C PRO A 647 -13.68 -8.08 -13.88
N VAL A 648 -13.11 -9.16 -13.34
CA VAL A 648 -13.06 -10.47 -13.99
C VAL A 648 -14.47 -10.88 -14.41
N THR A 649 -14.59 -11.58 -15.53
CA THR A 649 -15.89 -12.01 -16.07
C THR A 649 -15.83 -13.45 -16.54
N LYS A 650 -16.88 -13.97 -17.19
CA LYS A 650 -16.80 -15.31 -17.83
C LYS A 650 -15.69 -15.41 -18.89
N ASN A 651 -15.39 -14.31 -19.57
CA ASN A 651 -14.44 -14.23 -20.68
C ASN A 651 -13.08 -13.64 -20.28
N ILE A 652 -13.06 -12.75 -19.29
CA ILE A 652 -11.84 -12.12 -18.79
C ILE A 652 -11.41 -12.84 -17.52
N ARG A 653 -10.21 -13.41 -17.55
CA ARG A 653 -9.67 -14.22 -16.45
C ARG A 653 -8.92 -13.34 -15.44
N PRO A 654 -8.78 -13.77 -14.17
CA PRO A 654 -8.00 -13.04 -13.19
C PRO A 654 -6.54 -12.85 -13.64
N MET A 655 -5.98 -11.68 -13.32
CA MET A 655 -4.56 -11.44 -13.52
C MET A 655 -3.78 -12.20 -12.46
N ARG A 656 -2.65 -12.83 -12.84
CA ARG A 656 -1.80 -13.57 -11.92
C ARG A 656 -0.36 -13.10 -12.00
N SER A 657 0.31 -13.00 -10.86
CA SER A 657 1.72 -12.59 -10.76
C SER A 657 2.54 -13.61 -9.97
N TYR A 658 3.75 -13.87 -10.45
CA TYR A 658 4.81 -14.58 -9.75
C TYR A 658 5.97 -13.62 -9.53
N GLN A 659 6.37 -13.43 -8.29
CA GLN A 659 7.46 -12.52 -7.96
C GLN A 659 8.51 -13.22 -7.11
N TYR A 660 9.77 -13.01 -7.49
CA TYR A 660 10.97 -13.45 -6.79
C TYR A 660 11.77 -12.22 -6.45
N ALA A 661 12.28 -12.15 -5.23
CA ALA A 661 13.11 -11.02 -4.83
C ALA A 661 14.17 -11.44 -3.82
N VAL A 662 15.34 -10.82 -3.90
CA VAL A 662 16.47 -10.99 -2.97
C VAL A 662 17.11 -9.65 -2.68
N GLY A 663 17.53 -9.42 -1.44
CA GLY A 663 18.14 -8.17 -1.04
C GLY A 663 19.02 -8.24 0.21
N GLY A 664 19.90 -7.25 0.35
CA GLY A 664 20.75 -7.04 1.52
C GLY A 664 20.37 -5.75 2.24
N TYR A 665 20.43 -5.78 3.56
CA TYR A 665 20.04 -4.69 4.44
C TYR A 665 21.13 -4.45 5.48
N TYR A 666 21.53 -3.20 5.65
CA TYR A 666 22.61 -2.81 6.54
C TYR A 666 22.22 -1.64 7.44
N THR A 667 22.35 -1.83 8.75
CA THR A 667 22.13 -0.84 9.81
C THR A 667 23.32 -0.76 10.78
N GLY A 668 24.51 -1.15 10.34
CA GLY A 668 25.71 -1.17 11.20
C GLY A 668 26.33 0.21 11.46
N VAL A 669 25.86 1.25 10.75
CA VAL A 669 26.26 2.64 10.98
C VAL A 669 25.13 3.34 11.73
N GLU A 670 25.44 3.91 12.89
CA GLU A 670 24.44 4.58 13.72
C GLU A 670 23.73 5.71 12.96
N GLY A 671 22.40 5.73 13.03
CA GLY A 671 21.56 6.71 12.34
C GLY A 671 21.48 6.55 10.82
N TRP A 672 22.05 5.49 10.25
CA TRP A 672 21.98 5.18 8.82
C TRP A 672 21.39 3.80 8.54
N GLU A 673 20.58 3.74 7.50
CA GLU A 673 19.97 2.51 7.00
C GLU A 673 20.23 2.39 5.49
N PHE A 674 20.68 1.22 5.06
CA PHE A 674 20.96 0.93 3.65
C PHE A 674 20.22 -0.32 3.21
N SER A 675 19.68 -0.31 2.00
CA SER A 675 19.11 -1.50 1.36
C SER A 675 19.50 -1.60 -0.11
N LEU A 676 19.71 -2.83 -0.55
CA LEU A 676 19.88 -3.21 -1.96
C LEU A 676 18.90 -4.35 -2.23
N GLU A 677 17.92 -4.13 -3.11
CA GLU A 677 16.90 -5.11 -3.44
C GLU A 677 16.88 -5.38 -4.95
N SER A 678 16.78 -6.64 -5.34
CA SER A 678 16.55 -7.06 -6.72
C SER A 678 15.28 -7.88 -6.83
N TYR A 679 14.57 -7.75 -7.94
CA TYR A 679 13.33 -8.47 -8.17
C TYR A 679 13.14 -8.91 -9.62
N TYR A 680 12.36 -9.98 -9.79
CA TYR A 680 11.82 -10.44 -11.06
C TYR A 680 10.34 -10.77 -10.89
N LYS A 681 9.51 -10.25 -11.79
CA LYS A 681 8.05 -10.37 -11.78
C LYS A 681 7.54 -10.85 -13.14
N ASP A 682 6.85 -11.99 -13.16
CA ASP A 682 6.12 -12.53 -14.33
C ASP A 682 4.62 -12.34 -14.10
N MET A 683 3.93 -11.76 -15.09
CA MET A 683 2.50 -11.47 -15.04
C MET A 683 1.77 -12.17 -16.18
N ARG A 684 0.61 -12.75 -15.87
CA ARG A 684 -0.26 -13.44 -16.81
C ARG A 684 -1.65 -12.82 -16.81
N ASN A 685 -2.30 -12.87 -17.97
CA ASN A 685 -3.62 -12.32 -18.24
C ASN A 685 -3.69 -10.80 -17.99
N VAL A 686 -2.58 -10.07 -18.16
CA VAL A 686 -2.59 -8.60 -18.04
C VAL A 686 -3.55 -8.03 -19.07
N LEU A 687 -4.40 -7.08 -18.67
CA LEU A 687 -5.44 -6.53 -19.53
C LEU A 687 -5.00 -5.19 -20.12
N GLU A 688 -5.28 -4.98 -21.41
CA GLU A 688 -4.98 -3.73 -22.13
C GLU A 688 -6.01 -3.50 -23.25
N TYR A 689 -6.25 -2.24 -23.62
CA TYR A 689 -7.03 -1.92 -24.82
C TYR A 689 -6.34 -2.42 -26.09
N GLN A 690 -7.15 -2.98 -27.00
CA GLN A 690 -6.77 -3.28 -28.37
C GLN A 690 -6.32 -2.01 -29.10
N ASP A 691 -5.46 -2.15 -30.09
CA ASP A 691 -4.95 -0.97 -30.82
C ASP A 691 -6.09 -0.28 -31.59
N GLY A 692 -6.21 1.05 -31.41
CA GLY A 692 -7.31 1.85 -31.96
C GLY A 692 -8.57 1.90 -31.09
N ALA A 693 -8.71 1.03 -30.08
CA ALA A 693 -9.84 1.07 -29.15
C ALA A 693 -9.66 2.16 -28.08
N THR A 694 -10.76 2.81 -27.71
CA THR A 694 -10.80 3.80 -26.61
C THR A 694 -12.09 3.64 -25.81
N PHE A 695 -12.10 4.25 -24.62
CA PHE A 695 -13.29 4.29 -23.76
C PHE A 695 -14.37 5.30 -24.22
N PHE A 696 -14.06 6.20 -25.16
CA PHE A 696 -15.02 7.18 -25.68
C PHE A 696 -15.80 6.70 -26.93
N GLY A 697 -15.74 5.40 -27.26
CA GLY A 697 -16.40 4.82 -28.43
C GLY A 697 -17.78 4.25 -28.13
N SER A 698 -18.78 4.56 -28.97
CA SER A 698 -20.18 4.13 -28.85
C SER A 698 -20.47 2.72 -29.38
N SER A 699 -19.46 1.97 -29.84
CA SER A 699 -19.63 0.61 -30.39
C SER A 699 -19.05 -0.44 -29.45
N GLY A 700 -19.89 -1.40 -29.07
CA GLY A 700 -19.53 -2.60 -28.30
C GLY A 700 -19.26 -2.37 -26.81
N GLY A 701 -19.50 -3.39 -26.00
CA GLY A 701 -19.19 -3.35 -24.57
C GLY A 701 -17.67 -3.35 -24.31
N TRP A 702 -17.25 -2.82 -23.17
CA TRP A 702 -15.81 -2.70 -22.81
C TRP A 702 -15.00 -4.00 -22.95
N GLN A 703 -15.64 -5.17 -22.82
CA GLN A 703 -15.00 -6.49 -22.94
C GLN A 703 -14.48 -6.78 -24.34
N GLU A 704 -15.11 -6.21 -25.38
CA GLU A 704 -14.74 -6.41 -26.78
C GLU A 704 -13.57 -5.51 -27.18
N LYS A 705 -13.28 -4.49 -26.37
CA LYS A 705 -12.25 -3.48 -26.61
C LYS A 705 -10.89 -3.84 -25.99
N VAL A 706 -10.80 -4.95 -25.25
CA VAL A 706 -9.62 -5.33 -24.46
C VAL A 706 -9.08 -6.69 -24.84
N GLU A 707 -7.83 -6.93 -24.51
CA GLU A 707 -7.14 -8.20 -24.74
C GLU A 707 -6.27 -8.61 -23.55
N MET A 708 -6.08 -9.92 -23.35
CA MET A 708 -5.31 -10.50 -22.24
C MET A 708 -3.93 -10.99 -22.69
N GLY A 709 -2.88 -10.45 -22.07
CA GLY A 709 -1.50 -10.73 -22.43
C GLY A 709 -0.63 -11.28 -21.31
N ARG A 710 0.68 -11.21 -21.54
CA ARG A 710 1.74 -11.45 -20.55
C ARG A 710 2.52 -10.17 -20.31
N GLY A 711 3.01 -10.01 -19.09
CA GLY A 711 3.90 -8.92 -18.70
C GLY A 711 5.12 -9.44 -17.96
N ARG A 712 6.24 -8.73 -18.06
CA ARG A 712 7.45 -9.02 -17.28
C ARG A 712 8.02 -7.73 -16.74
N SER A 713 8.46 -7.73 -15.49
CA SER A 713 9.25 -6.64 -14.91
C SER A 713 10.39 -7.15 -14.06
N PHE A 714 11.54 -6.47 -14.10
CA PHE A 714 12.69 -6.76 -13.27
C PHE A 714 13.48 -5.49 -13.00
N GLY A 715 14.19 -5.44 -11.88
CA GLY A 715 14.97 -4.27 -11.53
C GLY A 715 15.81 -4.44 -10.26
N LEU A 716 16.61 -3.42 -10.01
CA LEU A 716 17.46 -3.24 -8.84
C LEU A 716 17.09 -1.90 -8.17
N GLU A 717 16.95 -1.92 -6.85
CA GLU A 717 16.52 -0.82 -6.01
C GLU A 717 17.56 -0.59 -4.91
N ILE A 718 17.97 0.65 -4.70
CA ILE A 718 18.94 1.07 -3.68
C ILE A 718 18.28 2.13 -2.80
N LEU A 719 18.43 2.01 -1.48
CA LEU A 719 18.07 3.03 -0.51
C LEU A 719 19.28 3.32 0.39
N ALA A 720 19.60 4.59 0.56
CA ALA A 720 20.45 5.07 1.65
C ALA A 720 19.67 6.12 2.43
N GLN A 721 19.44 5.91 3.72
CA GLN A 721 18.60 6.75 4.56
C GLN A 721 19.33 7.15 5.83
N LYS A 722 19.27 8.44 6.18
CA LYS A 722 19.75 8.98 7.44
C LYS A 722 18.56 9.37 8.31
N THR A 723 18.43 8.73 9.47
CA THR A 723 17.26 8.83 10.35
C THR A 723 17.49 9.71 11.59
N ILE A 724 18.76 10.00 11.94
CA ILE A 724 19.12 10.71 13.17
C ILE A 724 19.91 11.99 12.88
N GLY A 725 19.71 13.01 13.72
CA GLY A 725 20.45 14.26 13.73
C GLY A 725 19.67 15.45 13.14
N LYS A 726 20.33 16.61 13.04
CA LYS A 726 19.73 17.83 12.47
C LYS A 726 19.46 17.73 10.97
N THR A 727 20.25 16.92 10.25
CA THR A 727 20.03 16.61 8.83
C THR A 727 19.58 15.18 8.71
N THR A 728 18.39 14.97 8.19
CA THR A 728 17.80 13.66 7.89
C THR A 728 17.37 13.61 6.44
N GLY A 729 17.12 12.41 5.90
CA GLY A 729 16.76 12.29 4.49
C GLY A 729 17.06 10.92 3.91
N TRP A 730 16.79 10.75 2.63
CA TRP A 730 17.10 9.52 1.91
C TRP A 730 17.43 9.79 0.45
N LEU A 731 18.27 8.91 -0.09
CA LEU A 731 18.56 8.78 -1.51
C LEU A 731 18.04 7.41 -1.97
N GLY A 732 17.08 7.42 -2.88
CA GLY A 732 16.56 6.25 -3.57
C GLY A 732 17.06 6.21 -5.02
N TYR A 733 17.49 5.04 -5.48
CA TYR A 733 17.80 4.78 -6.89
C TYR A 733 17.11 3.50 -7.36
N THR A 734 16.56 3.51 -8.56
CA THR A 734 15.96 2.34 -9.20
C THR A 734 16.40 2.24 -10.64
N ILE A 735 16.87 1.06 -11.04
CA ILE A 735 17.05 0.66 -12.43
C ILE A 735 16.11 -0.49 -12.77
N ALA A 736 15.25 -0.33 -13.77
CA ALA A 736 14.20 -1.30 -14.07
C ALA A 736 13.85 -1.46 -15.56
N LYS A 737 13.20 -2.57 -15.88
CA LYS A 737 12.56 -2.87 -17.18
C LYS A 737 11.16 -3.41 -16.94
N SER A 738 10.20 -2.96 -17.74
CA SER A 738 8.87 -3.56 -17.84
C SER A 738 8.42 -3.66 -19.30
N ASP A 739 7.90 -4.82 -19.68
CA ASP A 739 7.44 -5.11 -21.03
C ASP A 739 6.14 -5.93 -21.02
N ARG A 740 5.32 -5.78 -22.08
CA ARG A 740 4.06 -6.51 -22.30
C ARG A 740 4.06 -7.21 -23.66
N GLN A 741 3.24 -8.25 -23.79
CA GLN A 741 3.04 -9.01 -25.02
C GLN A 741 1.64 -9.63 -25.07
N PHE A 742 0.94 -9.51 -26.21
CA PHE A 742 -0.41 -10.04 -26.46
C PHE A 742 -0.34 -10.79 -27.79
N LYS A 743 -0.49 -12.13 -27.78
CA LYS A 743 -0.07 -13.00 -28.90
C LYS A 743 -1.10 -13.15 -30.03
N ASP A 744 -2.32 -12.72 -29.77
CA ASP A 744 -3.47 -12.79 -30.67
C ASP A 744 -3.40 -11.79 -31.84
N GLY A 745 -2.52 -10.78 -31.74
CA GLY A 745 -2.25 -9.84 -32.82
C GLY A 745 -3.04 -8.53 -32.73
N THR A 746 -4.06 -8.44 -31.87
CA THR A 746 -4.90 -7.23 -31.71
C THR A 746 -4.19 -6.08 -31.01
N VAL A 747 -3.08 -6.37 -30.32
CA VAL A 747 -2.19 -5.39 -29.71
C VAL A 747 -0.76 -5.62 -30.21
N ASN A 748 -0.20 -4.59 -30.84
CA ASN A 748 1.18 -4.55 -31.31
C ASN A 748 1.58 -5.77 -32.16
N ASN A 749 0.66 -6.27 -33.00
CA ASN A 749 0.89 -7.39 -33.92
C ASN A 749 1.43 -8.69 -33.27
N GLY A 750 1.17 -8.96 -31.99
CA GLY A 750 1.73 -10.14 -31.32
C GLY A 750 3.05 -9.90 -30.59
N GLU A 751 3.73 -8.81 -30.95
CA GLU A 751 5.10 -8.54 -30.56
C GLU A 751 5.21 -7.92 -29.18
N ARG A 752 6.33 -8.19 -28.51
CA ARG A 752 6.62 -7.61 -27.20
C ARG A 752 6.85 -6.11 -27.35
N PHE A 753 6.44 -5.28 -26.39
CA PHE A 753 6.71 -3.83 -26.37
C PHE A 753 6.95 -3.30 -24.96
N PRO A 754 7.68 -2.16 -24.80
CA PRO A 754 7.83 -1.51 -23.51
C PRO A 754 6.47 -1.16 -22.92
N TYR A 755 6.28 -1.43 -21.63
CA TYR A 755 5.05 -1.01 -20.97
C TYR A 755 4.97 0.53 -20.89
N LYS A 756 3.75 1.11 -20.86
CA LYS A 756 3.55 2.57 -20.85
C LYS A 756 4.22 3.29 -19.66
N TYR A 757 4.42 2.57 -18.54
CA TYR A 757 5.13 3.05 -17.36
C TYR A 757 6.60 2.55 -17.26
N ASP A 758 7.17 2.00 -18.34
CA ASP A 758 8.58 1.57 -18.36
C ASP A 758 9.51 2.79 -18.24
N ARG A 759 10.20 2.89 -17.10
CA ARG A 759 11.29 3.87 -16.88
C ARG A 759 12.56 3.14 -16.47
N ARG A 760 13.65 3.48 -17.15
CA ARG A 760 14.95 2.80 -17.01
C ARG A 760 15.64 3.17 -15.71
N HIS A 761 15.77 4.47 -15.45
CA HIS A 761 16.41 5.00 -14.25
C HIS A 761 15.49 6.01 -13.57
N ASN A 762 15.45 5.93 -12.24
CA ASN A 762 14.76 6.86 -11.35
C ASN A 762 15.68 7.12 -10.14
N ILE A 763 15.93 8.40 -9.82
CA ILE A 763 16.69 8.84 -8.65
C ILE A 763 15.82 9.82 -7.88
N ASN A 764 15.67 9.61 -6.58
CA ASN A 764 14.94 10.50 -5.68
C ASN A 764 15.84 10.85 -4.50
N LEU A 765 16.03 12.14 -4.24
CA LEU A 765 16.73 12.65 -3.07
C LEU A 765 15.75 13.47 -2.24
N CYS A 766 15.65 13.18 -0.94
CA CYS A 766 14.95 14.02 0.02
C CYS A 766 15.92 14.38 1.15
N VAL A 767 16.00 15.67 1.49
CA VAL A 767 16.86 16.19 2.56
C VAL A 767 16.07 17.17 3.40
N ASN A 768 16.04 16.93 4.71
CA ASN A 768 15.43 17.81 5.69
C ASN A 768 16.51 18.28 6.67
N HIS A 769 16.53 19.57 6.98
CA HIS A 769 17.51 20.14 7.90
C HIS A 769 16.85 21.09 8.91
N THR A 770 17.02 20.81 10.19
CA THR A 770 16.56 21.67 11.29
C THR A 770 17.70 22.57 11.79
N PHE A 771 17.63 23.86 11.47
CA PHE A 771 18.60 24.84 11.93
C PHE A 771 18.39 25.20 13.41
N SER A 772 17.12 25.37 13.80
CA SER A 772 16.71 25.68 15.17
C SER A 772 15.28 25.21 15.45
N LYS A 773 14.81 25.35 16.69
CA LYS A 773 13.38 25.13 17.03
C LYS A 773 12.41 26.07 16.30
N LYS A 774 12.93 27.12 15.64
CA LYS A 774 12.14 28.13 14.90
C LYS A 774 12.22 27.96 13.39
N THR A 775 13.18 27.21 12.86
CA THR A 775 13.43 27.18 11.41
C THR A 775 14.01 25.85 10.96
N ASP A 776 13.39 25.28 9.93
CA ASP A 776 13.83 24.10 9.21
C ASP A 776 13.54 24.25 7.72
N ILE A 777 14.26 23.46 6.92
CA ILE A 777 14.10 23.39 5.47
C ILE A 777 13.90 21.95 5.01
N GLY A 778 13.22 21.81 3.88
CA GLY A 778 13.08 20.58 3.13
C GLY A 778 13.50 20.79 1.67
N ILE A 779 14.17 19.79 1.11
CA ILE A 779 14.61 19.75 -0.28
C ILE A 779 14.23 18.40 -0.87
N THR A 780 13.60 18.39 -2.04
CA THR A 780 13.42 17.17 -2.83
C THR A 780 13.93 17.38 -4.24
N TRP A 781 14.73 16.43 -4.72
CA TRP A 781 15.20 16.40 -6.09
C TRP A 781 14.87 15.05 -6.71
N ILE A 782 14.25 15.09 -7.87
CA ILE A 782 13.77 13.92 -8.59
C ILE A 782 14.43 13.93 -9.97
N PHE A 783 14.93 12.80 -10.41
CA PHE A 783 15.43 12.58 -11.76
C PHE A 783 14.85 11.29 -12.33
N ASN A 784 14.43 11.33 -13.59
CA ASN A 784 13.86 10.21 -14.30
C ASN A 784 14.32 10.18 -15.75
N THR A 785 14.65 8.98 -16.24
CA THR A 785 14.56 8.76 -17.70
C THR A 785 13.11 8.88 -18.15
N GLY A 786 12.90 9.42 -19.37
CA GLY A 786 11.54 9.64 -19.86
C GLY A 786 10.72 8.36 -20.00
N GLY A 787 9.40 8.51 -19.90
CA GLY A 787 8.45 7.45 -20.19
C GLY A 787 8.42 7.08 -21.67
N THR A 788 7.48 6.24 -22.07
CA THR A 788 7.30 5.84 -23.47
C THR A 788 6.03 6.44 -24.05
N ALA A 789 6.06 6.78 -25.33
CA ALA A 789 4.90 7.23 -26.10
C ALA A 789 4.83 6.49 -27.43
N THR A 790 3.62 6.36 -27.97
CA THR A 790 3.39 5.82 -29.31
C THR A 790 3.31 6.97 -30.29
N VAL A 791 4.23 7.03 -31.25
CA VAL A 791 4.32 8.10 -32.25
C VAL A 791 4.27 7.47 -33.63
N ALA A 792 3.38 7.96 -34.50
CA ALA A 792 3.36 7.53 -35.89
C ALA A 792 4.61 8.04 -36.62
N GLU A 793 5.28 7.15 -37.32
CA GLU A 793 6.52 7.44 -38.05
C GLU A 793 6.24 7.90 -39.47
N GLN A 794 5.15 7.42 -40.05
CA GLN A 794 4.73 7.70 -41.42
C GLN A 794 3.21 7.87 -41.49
N ARG A 795 2.73 8.47 -42.58
CA ARG A 795 1.31 8.48 -42.93
C ARG A 795 1.15 7.99 -44.36
N THR A 796 0.10 7.22 -44.60
CA THR A 796 -0.28 6.78 -45.94
C THR A 796 -1.68 7.27 -46.29
N GLY A 797 -1.93 7.55 -47.56
CA GLY A 797 -3.25 7.89 -48.06
C GLY A 797 -4.06 6.62 -48.33
N THR A 798 -5.34 6.66 -47.98
CA THR A 798 -6.32 5.65 -48.40
C THR A 798 -6.89 5.98 -49.77
N ALA A 799 -7.53 5.01 -50.41
CA ALA A 799 -8.23 5.22 -51.68
C ALA A 799 -9.35 6.29 -51.60
N SER A 800 -9.89 6.54 -50.40
CA SER A 800 -10.87 7.60 -50.13
C SER A 800 -10.25 8.97 -49.81
N GLY A 801 -8.92 9.10 -49.90
CA GLY A 801 -8.20 10.34 -49.61
C GLY A 801 -7.87 10.59 -48.14
N ASN A 802 -8.35 9.75 -47.21
CA ASN A 802 -8.02 9.88 -45.79
C ASN A 802 -6.57 9.48 -45.51
N LEU A 803 -5.89 10.20 -44.63
CA LEU A 803 -4.54 9.86 -44.17
C LEU A 803 -4.61 8.93 -42.95
N ILE A 804 -3.87 7.82 -42.97
CA ILE A 804 -3.72 6.90 -41.84
C ILE A 804 -2.29 6.96 -41.33
N ASP A 805 -2.16 7.08 -40.00
CA ASP A 805 -0.89 7.00 -39.28
C ASP A 805 -0.35 5.55 -39.27
N TYR A 806 0.89 5.36 -39.73
CA TYR A 806 1.63 4.11 -39.58
C TYR A 806 2.48 4.14 -38.31
N ILE A 807 2.27 3.15 -37.45
CA ILE A 807 2.96 2.96 -36.18
C ILE A 807 3.70 1.62 -36.27
N SER A 808 5.04 1.66 -36.27
CA SER A 808 5.87 0.46 -36.38
C SER A 808 5.74 -0.46 -35.15
N ARG A 809 5.60 0.14 -33.97
CA ARG A 809 5.42 -0.54 -32.69
C ARG A 809 4.74 0.37 -31.68
N ARG A 810 3.91 -0.20 -30.81
CA ARG A 810 3.38 0.49 -29.64
C ARG A 810 4.53 0.92 -28.72
N ASN A 811 4.44 2.15 -28.20
CA ASN A 811 5.45 2.75 -27.32
C ASN A 811 6.86 2.83 -27.96
N ASN A 812 6.93 3.09 -29.27
CA ASN A 812 8.17 3.19 -30.06
C ASN A 812 9.06 4.41 -29.74
N TYR A 813 8.56 5.43 -29.04
CA TYR A 813 9.34 6.63 -28.72
C TYR A 813 9.57 6.77 -27.20
N ARG A 814 10.80 7.11 -26.80
CA ARG A 814 11.15 7.38 -25.39
C ARG A 814 11.30 8.88 -25.19
N LEU A 815 10.59 9.40 -24.19
CA LEU A 815 10.55 10.83 -23.92
C LEU A 815 11.89 11.36 -23.39
N PRO A 816 12.15 12.68 -23.51
CA PRO A 816 13.31 13.30 -22.88
C PRO A 816 13.38 13.00 -21.39
N VAL A 817 14.60 12.97 -20.86
CA VAL A 817 14.84 12.88 -19.42
C VAL A 817 14.20 14.06 -18.70
N SER A 818 13.74 13.84 -17.47
CA SER A 818 13.17 14.91 -16.64
C SER A 818 13.85 14.96 -15.27
N HIS A 819 13.97 16.17 -14.74
CA HIS A 819 14.41 16.40 -13.38
C HIS A 819 13.65 17.57 -12.78
N ARG A 820 13.42 17.53 -11.47
CA ARG A 820 12.74 18.60 -10.72
C ARG A 820 13.35 18.78 -9.34
N LEU A 821 13.48 20.04 -8.92
CA LEU A 821 13.84 20.45 -7.57
C LEU A 821 12.64 21.13 -6.91
N ASN A 822 12.29 20.70 -5.70
CA ASN A 822 11.34 21.41 -4.84
C ASN A 822 12.06 21.84 -3.56
N LEU A 823 11.69 23.03 -3.07
CA LEU A 823 12.26 23.64 -1.88
C LEU A 823 11.13 24.05 -0.94
N SER A 824 11.35 23.91 0.37
CA SER A 824 10.44 24.42 1.39
C SER A 824 11.21 24.92 2.61
N ILE A 825 10.70 25.97 3.24
CA ILE A 825 11.18 26.48 4.52
C ILE A 825 9.99 26.69 5.47
N ASN A 826 10.19 26.31 6.72
CA ASN A 826 9.21 26.48 7.79
C ASN A 826 9.72 27.48 8.83
N PHE A 827 8.84 28.36 9.29
CA PHE A 827 9.09 29.27 10.40
C PHE A 827 8.09 28.99 11.53
N HIS A 828 8.60 28.50 12.66
CA HIS A 828 7.81 28.14 13.83
C HIS A 828 7.86 29.22 14.91
N LYS A 829 6.70 29.55 15.48
CA LYS A 829 6.54 30.47 16.61
C LYS A 829 5.62 29.84 17.65
N LYS A 830 6.15 29.56 18.84
CA LYS A 830 5.34 29.14 20.00
C LYS A 830 4.54 30.34 20.51
N LEU A 831 3.23 30.17 20.67
CA LEU A 831 2.31 31.16 21.24
C LEU A 831 1.90 30.74 22.66
N ARG A 832 1.09 31.54 23.35
CA ARG A 832 0.59 31.23 24.70
C ARG A 832 -0.26 29.95 24.70
N HIS A 833 -1.11 29.79 23.70
CA HIS A 833 -1.94 28.61 23.48
C HIS A 833 -1.63 28.08 22.08
N GLY A 834 -0.72 27.13 21.96
CA GLY A 834 -0.38 26.50 20.68
C GLY A 834 0.87 27.01 19.95
N MET A 835 1.00 26.63 18.69
CA MET A 835 2.14 26.87 17.82
C MET A 835 1.68 27.32 16.43
N GLN A 836 2.27 28.42 15.97
CA GLN A 836 2.12 28.95 14.63
C GLN A 836 3.27 28.47 13.75
N THR A 837 2.96 28.13 12.50
CA THR A 837 3.94 27.78 11.46
C THR A 837 3.61 28.50 10.15
N TRP A 838 4.58 29.22 9.60
CA TRP A 838 4.55 29.67 8.20
C TRP A 838 5.39 28.74 7.35
N ASN A 839 4.80 28.11 6.34
CA ASN A 839 5.51 27.38 5.30
C ASN A 839 5.60 28.25 4.05
N ILE A 840 6.79 28.34 3.47
CA ILE A 840 7.02 28.91 2.14
C ILE A 840 7.67 27.82 1.30
N SER A 841 7.07 27.48 0.17
CA SER A 841 7.54 26.42 -0.71
C SER A 841 7.52 26.82 -2.18
N VAL A 842 8.39 26.20 -2.96
CA VAL A 842 8.45 26.35 -4.41
C VAL A 842 8.55 24.96 -5.02
N TYR A 843 7.50 24.59 -5.76
CA TYR A 843 7.49 23.40 -6.60
C TYR A 843 8.17 23.70 -7.93
N ASN A 844 9.00 22.78 -8.43
CA ASN A 844 9.74 22.94 -9.70
C ASN A 844 10.53 24.25 -9.78
N ALA A 845 11.47 24.44 -8.83
CA ALA A 845 12.17 25.70 -8.58
C ALA A 845 12.93 26.28 -9.79
N TYR A 846 13.46 25.46 -10.70
CA TYR A 846 14.10 25.91 -11.94
C TYR A 846 13.20 25.81 -13.18
N ASN A 847 11.89 25.61 -12.99
CA ASN A 847 10.88 25.57 -14.04
C ASN A 847 11.21 24.57 -15.17
N ALA A 848 11.59 23.34 -14.82
CA ALA A 848 11.87 22.32 -15.83
C ALA A 848 10.59 21.94 -16.59
N MET A 849 10.71 21.97 -17.93
CA MET A 849 9.62 21.67 -18.86
C MET A 849 9.53 20.15 -19.11
N THR A 850 9.08 19.41 -18.10
CA THR A 850 8.84 17.95 -18.17
C THR A 850 7.68 17.63 -19.11
N PRO A 851 7.80 16.64 -20.01
CA PRO A 851 6.70 16.24 -20.90
C PRO A 851 5.60 15.50 -20.12
N ASN A 852 4.61 16.22 -19.58
CA ASN A 852 3.44 15.62 -18.94
C ASN A 852 2.45 15.07 -19.97
N LEU A 853 2.23 15.84 -21.04
CA LEU A 853 1.40 15.49 -22.19
C LEU A 853 2.18 15.72 -23.48
N ILE A 854 1.84 14.97 -24.52
CA ILE A 854 2.42 15.11 -25.86
C ILE A 854 1.30 15.04 -26.89
N TYR A 855 1.31 15.97 -27.82
CA TYR A 855 0.38 16.00 -28.93
C TYR A 855 1.10 16.46 -30.21
N LYS A 856 0.50 16.15 -31.35
CA LYS A 856 0.98 16.59 -32.66
C LYS A 856 0.37 17.95 -32.96
N GLU A 857 1.18 18.85 -33.49
CA GLU A 857 0.73 20.13 -34.06
C GLU A 857 1.15 20.17 -35.52
N GLU A 858 0.24 20.65 -36.37
CA GLU A 858 0.48 20.82 -37.80
C GLU A 858 0.47 22.31 -38.15
N GLU A 859 1.58 22.76 -38.73
CA GLU A 859 1.76 24.12 -39.20
C GLU A 859 1.74 24.11 -40.73
N TYR A 860 0.89 24.93 -41.34
CA TYR A 860 0.80 25.08 -42.80
C TYR A 860 1.53 26.36 -43.21
N ILE A 861 2.64 26.22 -43.92
CA ILE A 861 3.50 27.32 -44.36
C ILE A 861 3.21 27.59 -45.83
N GLY A 862 2.60 28.74 -46.14
CA GLY A 862 2.41 29.18 -47.53
C GLY A 862 3.71 29.74 -48.11
N VAL A 863 4.15 29.21 -49.24
CA VAL A 863 5.26 29.75 -50.05
C VAL A 863 4.68 30.24 -51.35
N GLU A 864 4.69 31.57 -51.51
CA GLU A 864 4.16 32.27 -52.68
C GLU A 864 5.18 32.25 -53.82
N HIS A 865 4.74 31.81 -54.99
CA HIS A 865 5.52 31.78 -56.22
C HIS A 865 4.86 32.74 -57.21
N ILE A 866 5.63 33.66 -57.77
CA ILE A 866 5.15 34.50 -58.87
C ILE A 866 5.42 33.74 -60.16
N LYS A 867 4.35 33.38 -60.87
CA LYS A 867 4.40 32.72 -62.18
C LYS A 867 4.94 33.71 -63.24
N PRO A 868 5.50 33.21 -64.35
CA PRO A 868 6.00 34.07 -65.43
C PRO A 868 4.97 35.03 -66.03
N ASP A 869 3.68 34.76 -65.87
CA ASP A 869 2.56 35.61 -66.31
C ASP A 869 2.17 36.70 -65.28
N GLY A 870 2.90 36.80 -64.17
CA GLY A 870 2.64 37.75 -63.08
C GLY A 870 1.58 37.29 -62.08
N SER A 871 1.00 36.09 -62.25
CA SER A 871 0.04 35.53 -61.29
C SER A 871 0.75 34.91 -60.07
N HIS A 872 0.11 35.01 -58.90
CA HIS A 872 0.64 34.50 -57.65
C HIS A 872 0.09 33.09 -57.37
N GLU A 873 0.97 32.15 -57.00
CA GLU A 873 0.62 30.78 -56.62
C GLU A 873 1.22 30.44 -55.25
N THR A 874 0.36 30.24 -54.26
CA THR A 874 0.78 29.82 -52.92
C THR A 874 0.82 28.30 -52.83
N THR A 875 2.01 27.74 -52.70
CA THR A 875 2.20 26.33 -52.35
C THR A 875 2.23 26.18 -50.83
N TRP A 876 1.40 25.30 -50.28
CA TRP A 876 1.33 25.06 -48.84
C TRP A 876 2.25 23.91 -48.46
N LYS A 877 3.27 24.18 -47.66
CA LYS A 877 4.14 23.17 -47.06
C LYS A 877 3.68 22.88 -45.63
N ARG A 878 3.29 21.64 -45.37
CA ARG A 878 2.93 21.20 -44.03
C ARG A 878 4.15 20.80 -43.21
N LYS A 879 4.31 21.35 -42.02
CA LYS A 879 5.31 20.98 -41.02
C LYS A 879 4.60 20.39 -39.80
N THR A 880 4.83 19.11 -39.53
CA THR A 880 4.31 18.45 -38.33
C THR A 880 5.38 18.47 -37.23
N ARG A 881 5.01 18.90 -36.03
CA ARG A 881 5.89 18.90 -34.85
C ARG A 881 5.20 18.22 -33.67
N LEU A 882 5.98 17.52 -32.85
CA LEU A 882 5.51 17.00 -31.56
C LEU A 882 5.73 18.07 -30.51
N ILE A 883 4.66 18.48 -29.85
CA ILE A 883 4.70 19.42 -28.75
C ILE A 883 4.61 18.64 -27.45
N LYS A 884 5.49 18.99 -26.51
CA LYS A 884 5.37 18.56 -25.11
C LYS A 884 4.72 19.69 -24.31
N GLN A 885 3.85 19.33 -23.38
CA GLN A 885 3.21 20.25 -22.46
C GLN A 885 3.54 19.86 -21.02
N THR A 886 3.88 20.87 -20.21
CA THR A 886 4.14 20.74 -18.77
C THR A 886 2.97 21.36 -18.02
N LEU A 887 2.30 20.58 -17.18
CA LEU A 887 1.07 21.00 -16.49
C LEU A 887 1.36 21.73 -15.19
N LEU A 888 2.49 21.43 -14.54
CA LEU A 888 2.92 22.06 -13.29
C LEU A 888 4.31 22.69 -13.49
N PRO A 889 4.37 23.97 -13.90
CA PRO A 889 5.62 24.73 -14.03
C PRO A 889 6.17 25.09 -12.64
N CYS A 890 6.93 26.17 -12.51
CA CYS A 890 7.29 26.72 -11.20
C CYS A 890 6.03 27.21 -10.46
N VAL A 891 5.75 26.65 -9.28
CA VAL A 891 4.57 27.02 -8.47
C VAL A 891 5.00 27.38 -7.04
N PRO A 892 5.01 28.67 -6.68
CA PRO A 892 5.23 29.09 -5.29
C PRO A 892 3.97 28.86 -4.45
N SER A 893 4.14 28.63 -3.15
CA SER A 893 3.04 28.59 -2.19
C SER A 893 3.46 29.11 -0.82
N ILE A 894 2.49 29.66 -0.12
CA ILE A 894 2.58 30.06 1.29
C ILE A 894 1.42 29.40 2.02
N THR A 895 1.70 28.82 3.18
CA THR A 895 0.69 28.23 4.04
C THR A 895 0.89 28.66 5.48
N TYR A 896 -0.20 29.10 6.11
CA TYR A 896 -0.25 29.39 7.54
C TYR A 896 -0.90 28.23 8.27
N THR A 897 -0.24 27.71 9.30
CA THR A 897 -0.79 26.64 10.15
C THR A 897 -0.75 27.05 11.62
N TYR A 898 -1.87 26.87 12.31
CA TYR A 898 -1.99 27.07 13.76
C TYR A 898 -2.44 25.76 14.42
N ARG A 899 -1.63 25.25 15.34
CA ARG A 899 -1.92 24.08 16.16
C ARG A 899 -2.18 24.54 17.59
N PHE A 900 -3.32 24.17 18.19
CA PHE A 900 -3.73 24.61 19.52
C PHE A 900 -3.91 23.46 20.48
#